data_AF-A0A8C4V7C9-F1
#
_entry.id   AF-A0A8C4V7C9-F1
#
_cell.length_a   1.000
_cell.length_b   1.000
_cell.length_c   1.000
_cell.angle_alpha   90.00
_cell.angle_beta   90.00
_cell.angle_gamma   90.00
#
_symmetry.space_group_name_H-M   'P 1'
#
loop_
_entity.id
_entity.type
_entity.pdbx_description
1 polymer ?
#
loop_
_entity_poly.entity_id
_entity_poly.type
_entity_poly.pdbx_seq_one_letter_code
_entity_poly.pdbx_strand_id
1 'polypeptide(L)'
;MRSRSNSGVRLDGYARLVQQTILRHQDAVTGLLPASADHRDAWVRDNVYSILAVWGLGLAYRKNADRDEDKAKAYELEQSVVKLMRGLLQCMMRQVDKVEAFKYNQSTKDCLHAKYNTRTCATVVGDHEWGHLQMDATSLYLLMLAQMTASGLHIIHSLDEVNFIQNLVFYIEAAYKTADFGIWERGDKTNQGITELNASSVGMAKAALEALDELDLFGAKGGPQSVIRVLSDEVQHCQSILHSMLPRASTSKEVDASVLSVISYPAFAVEDGELVEITKQEIITKLQGRYGCCRFLRDGYRTPKEDPNRLYYEPAELKLFENIECEWPLFWAYLIIDGIFSGNMEQAQEYREALEGVLIKGKNGVCLMPELYSVPPDKVDEEYRNPHTVDRIPMGKLPLMWGQSLYILGCLMAEGFLAPGEIDPLNRRFATVPKPDVVVQVCILAETEEIKAVLRKEDIDVETVADVYPIRVQPARILSHIYARLGCNKQMCLTGRPYRHMGVLGTSKLYKIRKNIFTFTPQFIDQQQFYLALDNKMIVEMLRTDLSYLCSRWRMTGRPTVTFPISRTMLGIDPLALQGIWLEQPRKLSLWEEGGGTQTGKLSEFLTTSCRTHLSFMDPGPEGKVFAKSYELTDMYDEVAQYLDHLLQRTVPQSNLPPTAQRGGLTRFRAAVHTTRDLMSLASKAKDLHVQTPSPAGSLSRGPAQLCTCPSPQNLGAARKLLQDKSLAVTWHLLYCRGPEWHTGLDSQPGPTVKELLTELYVRVGDTRQWALIRYISGILKKKVEALDEACTDLLSHQKQLTVGLPPEPREKTISAPIPYEELVRLIDEASEKNLSVSILTQEIMVYLAMYMRTQPTLFAEMFRIRIGLIIQVMATELAHSLRCSAGEATENLMNLSPSDMKSLLYHILSGKEFAVERSVRSADLSFTTAISICEVGAVGATKPERAGIVRLKSEIKQVRAGSASSTGRIDGRPSGNSPLSGAGCLLGKGSFSSMLEDQGSKDSRQGQWQRRRRLDGALNRVPVGFYQNVWKVLQKCHGLSVEGFILPSSTTREMTPGEMKFAVHVESVLNRVPQPEYRQLLVEAILVLTMLVDMEVHTIGGIIAVEKILHTANDLFYEEQVGARPHPGLLSVFPTAAQDSRTWRDLPVAPIMFMGHSKDAVSSWCSPLMCHTAGTMEDAWGGSW
;
A
#
# COMPACT_ATOMS: atom_id res chain seq x y z
N MET A 1 60.00 1.53 -30.33
CA MET A 1 58.66 1.81 -29.76
C MET A 1 58.02 0.48 -29.42
N ARG A 2 57.52 0.27 -28.19
CA ARG A 2 56.67 -0.91 -27.89
C ARG A 2 55.26 -0.65 -28.45
N SER A 3 54.66 -1.65 -29.10
CA SER A 3 53.26 -1.61 -29.54
C SER A 3 52.33 -1.36 -28.34
N ARG A 4 51.18 -0.71 -28.57
CA ARG A 4 50.10 -0.63 -27.57
C ARG A 4 49.41 -2.00 -27.51
N SER A 5 48.83 -2.36 -26.37
CA SER A 5 48.02 -3.58 -26.26
C SER A 5 46.77 -3.48 -27.15
N ASN A 6 46.27 -4.62 -27.63
CA ASN A 6 45.01 -4.66 -28.39
C ASN A 6 43.84 -4.06 -27.57
N SER A 7 43.86 -4.29 -26.25
CA SER A 7 42.94 -3.67 -25.29
C SER A 7 42.96 -2.14 -25.36
N GLY A 8 44.14 -1.52 -25.27
CA GLY A 8 44.28 -0.07 -25.38
C GLY A 8 43.78 0.49 -26.73
N VAL A 9 43.98 -0.23 -27.84
CA VAL A 9 43.48 0.17 -29.16
C VAL A 9 41.94 0.09 -29.26
N ARG A 10 41.30 -0.92 -28.63
CA ARG A 10 39.83 -1.00 -28.56
C ARG A 10 39.25 0.10 -27.66
N LEU A 11 39.86 0.37 -26.51
CA LEU A 11 39.47 1.47 -25.62
C LEU A 11 39.65 2.85 -26.27
N ASP A 12 40.69 3.05 -27.11
CA ASP A 12 40.84 4.24 -27.97
C ASP A 12 39.73 4.34 -29.04
N GLY A 13 39.12 3.21 -29.44
CA GLY A 13 37.89 3.16 -30.23
C GLY A 13 36.68 3.69 -29.46
N TYR A 14 36.43 3.15 -28.27
CA TYR A 14 35.33 3.60 -27.41
C TYR A 14 35.47 5.05 -26.95
N ALA A 15 36.69 5.52 -26.66
CA ALA A 15 36.95 6.93 -26.34
C ALA A 15 36.57 7.87 -27.50
N ARG A 16 36.90 7.50 -28.74
CA ARG A 16 36.46 8.27 -29.93
C ARG A 16 34.94 8.23 -30.10
N LEU A 17 34.29 7.09 -29.85
CA LEU A 17 32.85 6.95 -29.91
C LEU A 17 32.14 7.85 -28.87
N VAL A 18 32.56 7.77 -27.61
CA VAL A 18 32.06 8.60 -26.50
C VAL A 18 32.31 10.09 -26.77
N GLN A 19 33.49 10.46 -27.26
CA GLN A 19 33.80 11.85 -27.59
C GLN A 19 32.92 12.39 -28.72
N GLN A 20 32.69 11.60 -29.78
CA GLN A 20 31.92 12.03 -30.94
C GLN A 20 30.39 12.00 -30.74
N THR A 21 29.88 11.26 -29.75
CA THR A 21 28.44 11.08 -29.52
C THR A 21 27.91 11.78 -28.26
N ILE A 22 28.70 11.81 -27.18
CA ILE A 22 28.28 12.30 -25.86
C ILE A 22 29.11 13.54 -25.45
N LEU A 23 30.42 13.38 -25.18
CA LEU A 23 31.21 14.44 -24.54
C LEU A 23 31.37 15.73 -25.37
N ARG A 24 31.29 15.66 -26.71
CA ARG A 24 31.27 16.88 -27.55
C ARG A 24 30.10 17.84 -27.25
N HIS A 25 29.05 17.36 -26.58
CA HIS A 25 27.87 18.14 -26.21
C HIS A 25 27.91 18.61 -24.75
N GLN A 26 28.90 18.18 -23.96
CA GLN A 26 29.00 18.53 -22.55
C GLN A 26 29.41 20.00 -22.38
N ASP A 27 28.70 20.74 -21.53
CA ASP A 27 29.03 22.14 -21.27
C ASP A 27 30.35 22.27 -20.48
N ALA A 28 31.21 23.15 -20.98
CA ALA A 28 32.56 23.34 -20.48
C ALA A 28 32.62 24.02 -19.10
N VAL A 29 31.50 24.53 -18.55
CA VAL A 29 31.43 25.14 -17.21
C VAL A 29 30.64 24.25 -16.26
N THR A 30 29.38 23.95 -16.58
CA THR A 30 28.46 23.22 -15.68
C THR A 30 28.68 21.70 -15.72
N GLY A 31 29.26 21.17 -16.81
CA GLY A 31 29.32 19.74 -17.08
C GLY A 31 27.99 19.11 -17.51
N LEU A 32 26.92 19.89 -17.67
CA LEU A 32 25.61 19.37 -18.09
C LEU A 32 25.61 19.01 -19.59
N LEU A 33 24.78 18.02 -19.94
CA LEU A 33 24.47 17.61 -21.31
C LEU A 33 23.08 18.13 -21.71
N PRO A 34 22.91 18.73 -22.90
CA PRO A 34 21.58 19.02 -23.44
C PRO A 34 20.88 17.72 -23.86
N ALA A 35 19.55 17.70 -23.94
CA ALA A 35 18.81 16.51 -24.37
C ALA A 35 19.01 16.13 -25.85
N SER A 36 19.32 17.10 -26.72
CA SER A 36 19.81 16.88 -28.08
C SER A 36 20.55 18.11 -28.62
N ALA A 37 20.99 18.10 -29.89
CA ALA A 37 21.54 19.28 -30.53
C ALA A 37 20.50 20.43 -30.64
N ASP A 38 19.22 20.07 -30.79
CA ASP A 38 18.10 20.98 -30.97
C ASP A 38 17.45 21.37 -29.63
N HIS A 39 17.38 20.42 -28.69
CA HIS A 39 16.86 20.63 -27.33
C HIS A 39 17.99 20.95 -26.34
N ARG A 40 18.23 22.24 -26.13
CA ARG A 40 19.37 22.77 -25.36
C ARG A 40 19.26 22.64 -23.83
N ASP A 41 18.14 22.16 -23.31
CA ASP A 41 17.94 21.99 -21.86
C ASP A 41 18.44 20.63 -21.38
N ALA A 42 18.89 20.59 -20.13
CA ALA A 42 19.45 19.41 -19.47
C ALA A 42 18.40 18.75 -18.57
N TRP A 43 17.86 17.62 -18.98
CA TRP A 43 17.02 16.76 -18.14
C TRP A 43 17.88 15.94 -17.19
N VAL A 44 17.48 15.85 -15.91
CA VAL A 44 18.23 15.09 -14.87
C VAL A 44 18.45 13.64 -15.31
N ARG A 45 17.38 12.95 -15.73
CA ARG A 45 17.42 11.54 -16.15
C ARG A 45 18.33 11.32 -17.36
N ASP A 46 18.12 12.07 -18.45
CA ASP A 46 18.94 11.96 -19.67
C ASP A 46 20.43 12.22 -19.35
N ASN A 47 20.74 13.17 -18.48
CA ASN A 47 22.10 13.47 -18.04
C ASN A 47 22.74 12.29 -17.28
N VAL A 48 22.05 11.78 -16.27
CA VAL A 48 22.56 10.68 -15.42
C VAL A 48 22.73 9.39 -16.23
N TYR A 49 21.80 9.05 -17.13
CA TYR A 49 21.99 7.88 -18.00
C TYR A 49 23.08 8.10 -19.06
N SER A 50 23.19 9.29 -19.64
CA SER A 50 24.19 9.57 -20.69
C SER A 50 25.63 9.54 -20.18
N ILE A 51 25.85 9.85 -18.90
CA ILE A 51 27.21 9.86 -18.31
C ILE A 51 27.71 8.45 -17.94
N LEU A 52 26.85 7.43 -17.91
CA LEU A 52 27.24 6.06 -17.51
C LEU A 52 28.28 5.43 -18.45
N ALA A 53 28.21 5.68 -19.76
CA ALA A 53 29.24 5.24 -20.70
C ALA A 53 30.60 5.92 -20.44
N VAL A 54 30.60 7.18 -20.00
CA VAL A 54 31.83 7.92 -19.65
C VAL A 54 32.44 7.35 -18.37
N TRP A 55 31.60 7.08 -17.37
CA TRP A 55 32.01 6.45 -16.11
C TRP A 55 32.54 5.02 -16.32
N GLY A 56 31.79 4.18 -17.04
CA GLY A 56 32.21 2.82 -17.40
C GLY A 56 33.50 2.80 -18.23
N LEU A 57 33.66 3.71 -19.20
CA LEU A 57 34.91 3.82 -19.95
C LEU A 57 36.08 4.30 -19.06
N GLY A 58 35.84 5.23 -18.13
CA GLY A 58 36.84 5.65 -17.14
C GLY A 58 37.32 4.48 -16.28
N LEU A 59 36.39 3.69 -15.74
CA LEU A 59 36.69 2.46 -14.99
C LEU A 59 37.45 1.44 -15.86
N ALA A 60 37.04 1.24 -17.11
CA ALA A 60 37.70 0.34 -18.04
C ALA A 60 39.15 0.77 -18.34
N TYR A 61 39.42 2.07 -18.50
CA TYR A 61 40.79 2.59 -18.59
C TYR A 61 41.55 2.39 -17.26
N ARG A 62 40.95 2.74 -16.12
CA ARG A 62 41.57 2.59 -14.79
C ARG A 62 42.05 1.16 -14.51
N LYS A 63 41.26 0.17 -14.93
CA LYS A 63 41.55 -1.27 -14.81
C LYS A 63 42.62 -1.75 -15.78
N ASN A 64 42.60 -1.29 -17.03
CA ASN A 64 43.45 -1.78 -18.13
C ASN A 64 44.61 -0.82 -18.48
N ALA A 65 45.01 0.07 -17.56
CA ALA A 65 46.01 1.11 -17.83
C ALA A 65 47.45 0.57 -17.89
N ASP A 66 47.91 0.24 -19.09
CA ASP A 66 49.31 -0.15 -19.35
C ASP A 66 50.29 1.03 -19.31
N ARG A 67 49.81 2.27 -19.49
CA ARG A 67 50.63 3.50 -19.59
C ARG A 67 50.05 4.63 -18.76
N ASP A 68 50.89 5.60 -18.42
CA ASP A 68 50.43 6.82 -17.71
C ASP A 68 49.51 7.68 -18.57
N GLU A 69 49.60 7.62 -19.90
CA GLU A 69 48.58 8.16 -20.83
C GLU A 69 47.18 7.58 -20.57
N ASP A 70 47.10 6.28 -20.30
CA ASP A 70 45.82 5.58 -20.13
C ASP A 70 45.21 5.91 -18.76
N LYS A 71 46.05 6.12 -17.73
CA LYS A 71 45.64 6.66 -16.42
C LYS A 71 45.19 8.12 -16.51
N ALA A 72 45.86 8.95 -17.31
CA ALA A 72 45.46 10.33 -17.55
C ALA A 72 44.08 10.41 -18.21
N LYS A 73 43.83 9.59 -19.25
CA LYS A 73 42.49 9.45 -19.86
C LYS A 73 41.43 8.98 -18.87
N ALA A 74 41.74 7.98 -18.03
CA ALA A 74 40.81 7.54 -16.98
C ALA A 74 40.40 8.72 -16.10
N TYR A 75 41.39 9.48 -15.60
CA TYR A 75 41.16 10.66 -14.76
C TYR A 75 40.34 11.75 -15.47
N GLU A 76 40.64 12.07 -16.74
CA GLU A 76 39.88 13.05 -17.54
C GLU A 76 38.40 12.67 -17.71
N LEU A 77 38.13 11.39 -18.01
CA LEU A 77 36.77 10.84 -18.11
C LEU A 77 36.06 10.91 -16.76
N GLU A 78 36.72 10.49 -15.68
CA GLU A 78 36.19 10.53 -14.31
C GLU A 78 35.88 11.96 -13.84
N GLN A 79 36.74 12.95 -14.14
CA GLN A 79 36.46 14.35 -13.85
C GLN A 79 35.28 14.88 -14.68
N SER A 80 35.09 14.39 -15.90
CA SER A 80 33.92 14.73 -16.74
C SER A 80 32.62 14.20 -16.13
N VAL A 81 32.65 13.01 -15.49
CA VAL A 81 31.52 12.44 -14.72
C VAL A 81 31.24 13.28 -13.47
N VAL A 82 32.27 13.54 -12.65
CA VAL A 82 32.14 14.33 -11.41
C VAL A 82 31.56 15.72 -11.70
N LYS A 83 32.01 16.36 -12.79
CA LYS A 83 31.53 17.69 -13.19
C LYS A 83 30.03 17.69 -13.53
N LEU A 84 29.55 16.73 -14.31
CA LEU A 84 28.11 16.60 -14.63
C LEU A 84 27.28 16.38 -13.37
N MET A 85 27.69 15.45 -12.50
CA MET A 85 26.95 15.12 -11.27
C MET A 85 26.92 16.30 -10.29
N ARG A 86 27.99 17.11 -10.23
CA ARG A 86 28.02 18.38 -9.47
C ARG A 86 27.20 19.49 -10.13
N GLY A 87 27.12 19.54 -11.46
CA GLY A 87 26.23 20.44 -12.19
C GLY A 87 24.75 20.19 -11.84
N LEU A 88 24.34 18.92 -11.81
CA LEU A 88 23.00 18.51 -11.37
C LEU A 88 22.76 18.83 -9.88
N LEU A 89 23.73 18.57 -9.00
CA LEU A 89 23.65 18.96 -7.58
C LEU A 89 23.39 20.46 -7.43
N GLN A 90 24.12 21.29 -8.19
CA GLN A 90 23.95 22.75 -8.16
C GLN A 90 22.57 23.19 -8.65
N CYS A 91 21.99 22.52 -9.65
CA CYS A 91 20.61 22.76 -10.10
C CYS A 91 19.59 22.48 -8.99
N MET A 92 19.76 21.38 -8.24
CA MET A 92 18.86 21.00 -7.15
C MET A 92 19.02 21.90 -5.92
N MET A 93 20.26 22.21 -5.52
CA MET A 93 20.54 23.08 -4.36
C MET A 93 20.01 24.51 -4.51
N ARG A 94 19.81 24.99 -5.75
CA ARG A 94 19.16 26.28 -6.03
C ARG A 94 17.65 26.30 -5.76
N GLN A 95 17.05 25.15 -5.48
CA GLN A 95 15.63 24.97 -5.14
C GLN A 95 15.48 24.34 -3.75
N VAL A 96 16.36 24.70 -2.81
CA VAL A 96 16.38 24.11 -1.46
C VAL A 96 15.12 24.42 -0.65
N ASP A 97 14.49 25.56 -0.93
CA ASP A 97 13.17 25.98 -0.45
C ASP A 97 12.06 25.02 -0.89
N LYS A 98 12.11 24.53 -2.13
CA LYS A 98 11.19 23.50 -2.64
C LYS A 98 11.39 22.17 -1.95
N VAL A 99 12.64 21.73 -1.77
CA VAL A 99 12.96 20.50 -1.02
C VAL A 99 12.40 20.58 0.41
N GLU A 100 12.51 21.73 1.06
CA GLU A 100 11.93 21.95 2.40
C GLU A 100 10.40 21.84 2.40
N ALA A 101 9.71 22.51 1.47
CA ALA A 101 8.25 22.46 1.37
C ALA A 101 7.69 21.07 1.01
N PHE A 102 8.32 20.38 0.05
CA PHE A 102 7.86 19.10 -0.49
C PHE A 102 7.84 17.98 0.57
N LYS A 103 8.79 17.98 1.52
CA LYS A 103 8.83 17.05 2.67
C LYS A 103 7.53 17.01 3.48
N TYR A 104 6.74 18.08 3.43
CA TYR A 104 5.46 18.21 4.14
C TYR A 104 4.24 18.09 3.22
N ASN A 105 4.29 18.67 2.01
CA ASN A 105 3.09 18.78 1.16
C ASN A 105 3.00 17.81 -0.02
N GLN A 106 4.12 17.21 -0.45
CA GLN A 106 4.24 16.35 -1.63
C GLN A 106 3.56 16.91 -2.91
N SER A 107 3.50 18.23 -3.06
CA SER A 107 2.75 18.88 -4.14
C SER A 107 3.54 18.95 -5.45
N THR A 108 2.85 18.86 -6.58
CA THR A 108 3.42 19.15 -7.91
C THR A 108 3.97 20.57 -8.04
N LYS A 109 3.50 21.52 -7.20
CA LYS A 109 3.97 22.92 -7.22
C LYS A 109 5.36 23.07 -6.60
N ASP A 110 5.58 22.36 -5.49
CA ASP A 110 6.78 22.45 -4.66
C ASP A 110 7.81 21.36 -4.99
N CYS A 111 7.62 20.64 -6.10
CA CYS A 111 8.56 19.64 -6.57
C CYS A 111 9.81 20.26 -7.22
N LEU A 112 10.92 19.52 -7.21
CA LEU A 112 12.11 19.87 -7.97
C LEU A 112 11.83 19.83 -9.48
N HIS A 113 12.40 20.76 -10.23
CA HIS A 113 12.31 20.73 -11.68
C HIS A 113 13.06 19.53 -12.28
N ALA A 114 12.45 18.84 -13.24
CA ALA A 114 13.09 17.74 -13.98
C ALA A 114 14.15 18.19 -15.02
N LYS A 115 14.13 19.47 -15.45
CA LYS A 115 14.97 20.01 -16.53
C LYS A 115 15.49 21.42 -16.24
N TYR A 116 16.71 21.70 -16.71
CA TYR A 116 17.48 22.90 -16.37
C TYR A 116 18.17 23.52 -17.58
N ASN A 117 18.54 24.79 -17.46
CA ASN A 117 19.36 25.44 -18.47
C ASN A 117 20.80 24.94 -18.37
N THR A 118 21.27 24.26 -19.43
CA THR A 118 22.59 23.60 -19.50
C THR A 118 23.77 24.52 -19.16
N ARG A 119 23.67 25.84 -19.40
CA ARG A 119 24.77 26.80 -19.16
C ARG A 119 24.71 27.51 -17.82
N THR A 120 23.52 27.69 -17.26
CA THR A 120 23.32 28.57 -16.10
C THR A 120 22.85 27.84 -14.85
N CYS A 121 22.45 26.55 -14.94
CA CYS A 121 21.80 25.78 -13.86
C CYS A 121 20.51 26.44 -13.34
N ALA A 122 19.84 27.27 -14.15
CA ALA A 122 18.55 27.88 -13.83
C ALA A 122 17.39 26.98 -14.29
N THR A 123 16.20 27.20 -13.73
CA THR A 123 14.94 26.66 -14.24
C THR A 123 14.64 27.25 -15.63
N VAL A 124 13.96 26.49 -16.49
CA VAL A 124 13.72 26.86 -17.92
C VAL A 124 12.26 27.10 -18.29
N VAL A 125 11.34 26.71 -17.41
CA VAL A 125 9.88 26.83 -17.54
C VAL A 125 9.32 27.09 -16.13
N GLY A 126 8.07 27.53 -16.02
CA GLY A 126 7.38 27.75 -14.75
C GLY A 126 6.87 26.46 -14.09
N ASP A 127 6.55 26.54 -12.81
CA ASP A 127 6.15 25.40 -11.95
C ASP A 127 4.86 24.67 -12.37
N HIS A 128 4.10 25.24 -13.30
CA HIS A 128 2.83 24.68 -13.80
C HIS A 128 2.88 24.40 -15.32
N GLU A 129 4.00 24.64 -15.97
CA GLU A 129 4.16 24.53 -17.44
C GLU A 129 4.69 23.17 -17.89
N TRP A 130 5.09 22.31 -16.94
CA TRP A 130 5.66 20.99 -17.25
C TRP A 130 5.39 19.95 -16.15
N GLY A 131 5.41 18.67 -16.53
CA GLY A 131 5.37 17.53 -15.62
C GLY A 131 6.68 17.38 -14.84
N HIS A 132 6.97 18.32 -13.95
CA HIS A 132 8.23 18.39 -13.18
C HIS A 132 8.35 17.31 -12.11
N LEU A 133 7.24 16.91 -11.48
CA LEU A 133 7.24 15.89 -10.44
C LEU A 133 7.58 14.52 -11.05
N GLN A 134 8.87 14.19 -10.97
CA GLN A 134 9.50 12.99 -11.51
C GLN A 134 10.37 12.39 -10.41
N MET A 135 9.79 11.45 -9.66
CA MET A 135 10.47 10.83 -8.51
C MET A 135 11.56 9.86 -8.99
N ASP A 136 11.39 9.25 -10.17
CA ASP A 136 12.40 8.46 -10.87
C ASP A 136 13.71 9.24 -11.09
N ALA A 137 13.63 10.47 -11.59
CA ALA A 137 14.80 11.24 -12.00
C ALA A 137 15.69 11.65 -10.81
N THR A 138 15.06 12.10 -9.72
CA THR A 138 15.77 12.42 -8.47
C THR A 138 16.37 11.17 -7.83
N SER A 139 15.62 10.06 -7.83
CA SER A 139 16.09 8.79 -7.27
C SER A 139 17.23 8.18 -8.07
N LEU A 140 17.18 8.24 -9.41
CA LEU A 140 18.26 7.77 -10.28
C LEU A 140 19.55 8.55 -10.04
N TYR A 141 19.46 9.88 -9.87
CA TYR A 141 20.62 10.71 -9.50
C TYR A 141 21.23 10.24 -8.18
N LEU A 142 20.42 10.00 -7.16
CA LEU A 142 20.87 9.53 -5.84
C LEU A 142 21.46 8.11 -5.87
N LEU A 143 20.85 7.18 -6.61
CA LEU A 143 21.35 5.82 -6.81
C LEU A 143 22.70 5.82 -7.53
N MET A 144 22.86 6.63 -8.59
CA MET A 144 24.13 6.73 -9.32
C MET A 144 25.18 7.51 -8.54
N LEU A 145 24.80 8.52 -7.75
CA LEU A 145 25.69 9.17 -6.78
C LEU A 145 26.28 8.14 -5.81
N ALA A 146 25.44 7.24 -5.29
CA ALA A 146 25.88 6.18 -4.38
C ALA A 146 26.86 5.19 -5.05
N GLN A 147 26.50 4.62 -6.22
CA GLN A 147 27.36 3.68 -6.96
C GLN A 147 28.68 4.34 -7.40
N MET A 148 28.65 5.60 -7.88
CA MET A 148 29.85 6.34 -8.27
C MET A 148 30.76 6.65 -7.08
N THR A 149 30.19 7.02 -5.93
CA THR A 149 30.97 7.26 -4.69
C THR A 149 31.62 5.97 -4.21
N ALA A 150 30.88 4.84 -4.23
CA ALA A 150 31.42 3.51 -3.92
C ALA A 150 32.53 3.07 -4.90
N SER A 151 32.46 3.47 -6.17
CA SER A 151 33.56 3.28 -7.16
C SER A 151 34.78 4.19 -6.95
N GLY A 152 34.74 5.08 -5.94
CA GLY A 152 35.83 5.97 -5.56
C GLY A 152 35.79 7.38 -6.18
N LEU A 153 34.68 7.79 -6.80
CA LEU A 153 34.54 9.17 -7.29
C LEU A 153 34.15 10.13 -6.14
N HIS A 154 34.86 11.26 -6.05
CA HIS A 154 34.64 12.27 -5.01
C HIS A 154 33.71 13.40 -5.53
N ILE A 155 32.41 13.17 -5.43
CA ILE A 155 31.36 14.06 -5.98
C ILE A 155 30.92 15.11 -4.95
N ILE A 156 30.75 14.73 -3.67
CA ILE A 156 30.29 15.61 -2.58
C ILE A 156 31.49 16.18 -1.83
N HIS A 157 31.50 17.49 -1.57
CA HIS A 157 32.69 18.25 -1.12
C HIS A 157 32.51 18.95 0.23
N SER A 158 31.29 19.08 0.77
CA SER A 158 31.02 19.77 2.05
C SER A 158 29.93 19.09 2.89
N LEU A 159 29.92 19.36 4.20
CA LEU A 159 28.86 18.88 5.09
C LEU A 159 27.50 19.54 4.80
N ASP A 160 27.49 20.72 4.19
CA ASP A 160 26.25 21.34 3.70
C ASP A 160 25.67 20.55 2.53
N GLU A 161 26.50 20.16 1.56
CA GLU A 161 26.09 19.25 0.47
C GLU A 161 25.61 17.89 1.03
N VAL A 162 26.27 17.31 2.04
CA VAL A 162 25.80 16.09 2.73
C VAL A 162 24.40 16.30 3.33
N ASN A 163 24.17 17.39 4.07
CA ASN A 163 22.86 17.68 4.66
C ASN A 163 21.79 17.90 3.58
N PHE A 164 22.14 18.48 2.43
CA PHE A 164 21.25 18.59 1.29
C PHE A 164 20.86 17.21 0.73
N ILE A 165 21.82 16.32 0.49
CA ILE A 165 21.55 14.93 0.07
C ILE A 165 20.68 14.19 1.10
N GLN A 166 20.93 14.38 2.40
CA GLN A 166 20.10 13.80 3.47
C GLN A 166 18.64 14.33 3.46
N ASN A 167 18.40 15.55 2.97
CA ASN A 167 17.03 16.06 2.75
C ASN A 167 16.43 15.57 1.42
N LEU A 168 17.23 15.32 0.38
CA LEU A 168 16.76 14.61 -0.82
C LEU A 168 16.36 13.16 -0.52
N VAL A 169 16.98 12.50 0.46
CA VAL A 169 16.49 11.21 1.00
C VAL A 169 15.06 11.38 1.54
N PHE A 170 14.80 12.37 2.40
CA PHE A 170 13.45 12.61 2.94
C PHE A 170 12.42 13.04 1.87
N TYR A 171 12.89 13.64 0.77
CA TYR A 171 12.08 13.93 -0.42
C TYR A 171 11.64 12.62 -1.11
N ILE A 172 12.54 11.65 -1.32
CA ILE A 172 12.21 10.37 -1.98
C ILE A 172 11.63 9.30 -1.06
N GLU A 173 11.77 9.41 0.28
CA GLU A 173 11.11 8.50 1.25
C GLU A 173 9.59 8.39 1.00
N ALA A 174 8.94 9.48 0.56
CA ALA A 174 7.49 9.49 0.30
C ALA A 174 7.07 8.86 -1.05
N ALA A 175 8.01 8.37 -1.87
CA ALA A 175 7.71 7.88 -3.23
C ALA A 175 6.66 6.77 -3.28
N TYR A 176 6.50 5.96 -2.22
CA TYR A 176 5.45 4.94 -2.10
C TYR A 176 4.01 5.50 -2.11
N LYS A 177 3.83 6.80 -1.86
CA LYS A 177 2.53 7.50 -1.82
C LYS A 177 2.43 8.73 -2.71
N THR A 178 3.55 9.25 -3.19
CA THR A 178 3.59 10.38 -4.13
C THR A 178 3.27 9.90 -5.55
N ALA A 179 2.06 10.23 -6.04
CA ALA A 179 1.75 10.13 -7.46
C ALA A 179 2.59 11.15 -8.26
N ASP A 180 3.13 10.75 -9.40
CA ASP A 180 4.05 11.56 -10.20
C ASP A 180 3.76 11.45 -11.71
N PHE A 181 4.54 12.16 -12.53
CA PHE A 181 4.40 12.10 -14.00
C PHE A 181 5.15 10.92 -14.63
N GLY A 182 5.91 10.18 -13.83
CA GLY A 182 6.75 9.07 -14.24
C GLY A 182 7.83 9.43 -15.26
N ILE A 183 8.57 8.40 -15.66
CA ILE A 183 9.71 8.48 -16.58
C ILE A 183 9.38 9.01 -18.00
N TRP A 184 8.10 9.00 -18.38
CA TRP A 184 7.61 9.50 -19.66
C TRP A 184 7.05 10.93 -19.60
N GLU A 185 7.02 11.54 -18.41
CA GLU A 185 6.61 12.93 -18.18
C GLU A 185 5.11 13.19 -18.48
N ARG A 186 4.28 12.14 -18.36
CA ARG A 186 2.83 12.15 -18.72
C ARG A 186 1.87 11.89 -17.56
N GLY A 187 2.31 11.12 -16.56
CA GLY A 187 1.43 10.59 -15.52
C GLY A 187 0.53 9.50 -16.11
N ASP A 188 -0.77 9.76 -16.18
CA ASP A 188 -1.73 8.90 -16.85
C ASP A 188 -1.49 8.83 -18.38
N LYS A 189 -1.97 7.75 -19.02
CA LYS A 189 -1.78 7.53 -20.47
C LYS A 189 -2.46 8.58 -21.37
N THR A 190 -3.48 9.30 -20.90
CA THR A 190 -4.12 10.37 -21.69
C THR A 190 -3.29 11.67 -21.70
N ASN A 191 -2.28 11.76 -20.84
CA ASN A 191 -1.41 12.94 -20.70
C ASN A 191 -2.19 14.23 -20.40
N GLN A 192 -3.25 14.12 -19.60
CA GLN A 192 -4.10 15.27 -19.20
C GLN A 192 -3.54 16.02 -17.98
N GLY A 193 -2.26 15.81 -17.63
CA GLY A 193 -1.64 16.36 -16.42
C GLY A 193 -2.04 15.63 -15.14
N ILE A 194 -2.62 14.44 -15.24
CA ILE A 194 -3.04 13.62 -14.10
C ILE A 194 -1.85 12.75 -13.66
N THR A 195 -1.33 12.98 -12.45
CA THR A 195 -0.28 12.16 -11.85
C THR A 195 -0.81 10.78 -11.42
N GLU A 196 -0.02 9.72 -11.61
CA GLU A 196 -0.32 8.37 -11.10
C GLU A 196 0.85 7.84 -10.27
N LEU A 197 0.64 6.82 -9.44
CA LEU A 197 1.75 6.09 -8.83
C LEU A 197 2.41 5.20 -9.91
N ASN A 198 3.69 5.44 -10.23
CA ASN A 198 4.42 4.70 -11.25
C ASN A 198 5.44 3.74 -10.60
N ALA A 199 5.41 2.46 -10.98
CA ALA A 199 6.31 1.43 -10.46
C ALA A 199 7.79 1.74 -10.76
N SER A 200 8.09 2.38 -11.89
CA SER A 200 9.43 2.86 -12.25
C SER A 200 9.97 3.86 -11.22
N SER A 201 9.15 4.81 -10.80
CA SER A 201 9.49 5.81 -9.77
C SER A 201 9.67 5.19 -8.38
N VAL A 202 8.74 4.32 -7.94
CA VAL A 202 8.80 3.67 -6.62
C VAL A 202 10.02 2.74 -6.52
N GLY A 203 10.29 1.96 -7.57
CA GLY A 203 11.42 1.03 -7.61
C GLY A 203 12.78 1.74 -7.63
N MET A 204 12.90 2.83 -8.41
CA MET A 204 14.11 3.65 -8.40
C MET A 204 14.33 4.33 -7.04
N ALA A 205 13.28 4.82 -6.40
CA ALA A 205 13.36 5.38 -5.04
C ALA A 205 13.79 4.33 -4.01
N LYS A 206 13.20 3.13 -4.02
CA LYS A 206 13.62 2.01 -3.15
C LYS A 206 15.12 1.73 -3.31
N ALA A 207 15.59 1.62 -4.55
CA ALA A 207 16.99 1.33 -4.84
C ALA A 207 17.94 2.45 -4.37
N ALA A 208 17.57 3.71 -4.57
CA ALA A 208 18.34 4.86 -4.10
C ALA A 208 18.43 4.92 -2.58
N LEU A 209 17.32 4.68 -1.88
CA LEU A 209 17.24 4.63 -0.42
C LEU A 209 18.15 3.51 0.14
N GLU A 210 18.05 2.30 -0.39
CA GLU A 210 18.92 1.18 0.00
C GLU A 210 20.41 1.41 -0.33
N ALA A 211 20.72 2.08 -1.45
CA ALA A 211 22.09 2.35 -1.87
C ALA A 211 22.78 3.45 -1.03
N LEU A 212 22.00 4.34 -0.41
CA LEU A 212 22.50 5.43 0.42
C LEU A 212 22.58 5.09 1.91
N ASP A 213 21.90 4.06 2.41
CA ASP A 213 21.93 3.75 3.84
C ASP A 213 23.33 3.32 4.29
N GLU A 214 23.80 3.95 5.37
CA GLU A 214 25.17 3.83 5.89
C GLU A 214 26.31 4.24 4.93
N LEU A 215 26.01 4.81 3.76
CA LEU A 215 27.03 5.28 2.81
C LEU A 215 27.70 6.59 3.28
N ASP A 216 29.03 6.62 3.27
CA ASP A 216 29.81 7.85 3.45
C ASP A 216 30.00 8.58 2.11
N LEU A 217 29.44 9.79 2.00
CA LEU A 217 29.48 10.60 0.77
C LEU A 217 30.87 11.18 0.44
N PHE A 218 31.82 11.15 1.38
CA PHE A 218 33.24 11.45 1.11
C PHE A 218 34.06 10.18 0.79
N GLY A 219 33.39 9.02 0.70
CA GLY A 219 34.02 7.72 0.48
C GLY A 219 35.03 7.37 1.57
N ALA A 220 36.15 6.74 1.19
CA ALA A 220 37.19 6.28 2.11
C ALA A 220 37.91 7.39 2.93
N LYS A 221 37.62 8.67 2.68
CA LYS A 221 38.19 9.82 3.40
C LYS A 221 37.22 10.48 4.38
N GLY A 222 35.98 10.00 4.45
CA GLY A 222 34.94 10.60 5.27
C GLY A 222 34.99 10.24 6.74
N GLY A 223 33.91 10.57 7.44
CA GLY A 223 33.74 10.27 8.85
C GLY A 223 32.27 10.26 9.25
N PRO A 224 31.95 10.05 10.54
CA PRO A 224 30.58 9.79 10.98
C PRO A 224 29.56 10.91 10.75
N GLN A 225 29.98 12.08 10.27
CA GLN A 225 29.12 13.21 9.89
C GLN A 225 28.79 13.27 8.38
N SER A 226 29.51 12.54 7.53
CA SER A 226 29.26 12.43 6.07
C SER A 226 28.49 11.15 5.69
N VAL A 227 28.10 10.35 6.68
CA VAL A 227 27.31 9.11 6.52
C VAL A 227 25.82 9.43 6.42
N ILE A 228 25.19 9.04 5.32
CA ILE A 228 23.73 9.14 5.12
C ILE A 228 23.02 8.03 5.90
N ARG A 229 21.81 8.36 6.38
CA ARG A 229 20.96 7.46 7.17
C ARG A 229 19.56 7.41 6.57
N VAL A 230 19.05 6.19 6.43
CA VAL A 230 17.72 5.90 5.89
C VAL A 230 16.94 5.07 6.91
N LEU A 231 15.61 5.23 6.94
CA LEU A 231 14.75 4.38 7.75
C LEU A 231 14.27 3.16 6.96
N SER A 232 14.55 1.98 7.52
CA SER A 232 14.22 0.68 6.92
C SER A 232 12.71 0.49 6.74
N ASP A 233 11.88 1.11 7.58
CA ASP A 233 10.42 1.09 7.45
C ASP A 233 9.96 1.77 6.15
N GLU A 234 10.53 2.93 5.78
CA GLU A 234 10.19 3.65 4.54
C GLU A 234 10.60 2.85 3.28
N VAL A 235 11.76 2.17 3.33
CA VAL A 235 12.20 1.22 2.28
C VAL A 235 11.21 0.06 2.12
N GLN A 236 10.73 -0.48 3.24
CA GLN A 236 9.80 -1.61 3.23
C GLN A 236 8.39 -1.21 2.74
N HIS A 237 7.95 0.04 2.93
CA HIS A 237 6.74 0.54 2.27
C HIS A 237 6.92 0.56 0.74
N CYS A 238 8.04 1.07 0.22
CA CYS A 238 8.35 1.01 -1.22
C CYS A 238 8.40 -0.44 -1.75
N GLN A 239 9.01 -1.37 -1.01
CA GLN A 239 9.03 -2.80 -1.38
C GLN A 239 7.61 -3.40 -1.45
N SER A 240 6.74 -3.05 -0.50
CA SER A 240 5.39 -3.61 -0.40
C SER A 240 4.47 -3.08 -1.51
N ILE A 241 4.61 -1.82 -1.90
CA ILE A 241 3.99 -1.23 -3.11
C ILE A 241 4.51 -1.91 -4.38
N LEU A 242 5.83 -2.04 -4.52
CA LEU A 242 6.41 -2.54 -5.77
C LEU A 242 5.97 -3.98 -6.04
N HIS A 243 5.95 -4.82 -4.99
CA HIS A 243 5.51 -6.21 -5.05
C HIS A 243 4.01 -6.38 -5.39
N SER A 244 3.14 -5.44 -5.01
CA SER A 244 1.71 -5.50 -5.32
C SER A 244 1.35 -4.88 -6.68
N MET A 245 2.16 -3.93 -7.15
CA MET A 245 1.97 -3.28 -8.45
C MET A 245 2.34 -4.19 -9.61
N LEU A 246 3.56 -4.75 -9.56
CA LEU A 246 4.12 -5.56 -10.64
C LEU A 246 3.27 -6.81 -10.92
N PRO A 247 3.18 -7.25 -12.19
CA PRO A 247 3.90 -6.74 -13.37
C PRO A 247 3.35 -5.40 -13.95
N ARG A 248 2.29 -4.83 -13.39
CA ARG A 248 1.71 -3.56 -13.88
C ARG A 248 2.53 -2.36 -13.45
N ALA A 249 2.53 -1.33 -14.29
CA ALA A 249 3.33 -0.13 -14.08
C ALA A 249 2.57 1.01 -13.37
N SER A 250 1.28 1.17 -13.62
CA SER A 250 0.44 2.21 -12.98
C SER A 250 -1.06 1.86 -13.11
N THR A 251 -1.97 2.72 -12.64
CA THR A 251 -3.42 2.48 -12.72
C THR A 251 -3.92 2.44 -14.15
N SER A 252 -3.36 3.27 -15.05
CA SER A 252 -3.70 3.29 -16.48
C SER A 252 -2.74 2.49 -17.38
N LYS A 253 -1.70 1.83 -16.86
CA LYS A 253 -0.71 1.09 -17.66
C LYS A 253 -0.54 -0.32 -17.12
N GLU A 254 -1.12 -1.30 -17.81
CA GLU A 254 -1.02 -2.71 -17.40
C GLU A 254 0.38 -3.31 -17.57
N VAL A 255 1.22 -2.70 -18.40
CA VAL A 255 2.64 -3.04 -18.61
C VAL A 255 3.38 -1.80 -19.14
N ASP A 256 4.64 -1.60 -18.78
CA ASP A 256 5.49 -0.51 -19.26
C ASP A 256 6.96 -0.97 -19.29
N ALA A 257 7.65 -0.77 -20.42
CA ALA A 257 9.03 -1.25 -20.62
C ALA A 257 10.07 -0.52 -19.75
N SER A 258 9.74 0.64 -19.18
CA SER A 258 10.62 1.33 -18.21
C SER A 258 10.87 0.53 -16.93
N VAL A 259 9.99 -0.43 -16.61
CA VAL A 259 10.13 -1.32 -15.46
C VAL A 259 11.37 -2.22 -15.58
N LEU A 260 11.93 -2.42 -16.78
CA LEU A 260 13.24 -3.06 -16.96
C LEU A 260 14.35 -2.38 -16.14
N SER A 261 14.33 -1.04 -16.02
CA SER A 261 15.28 -0.28 -15.20
C SER A 261 15.11 -0.47 -13.68
N VAL A 262 14.00 -1.10 -13.26
CA VAL A 262 13.66 -1.39 -11.87
C VAL A 262 13.96 -2.84 -11.49
N ILE A 263 13.54 -3.80 -12.33
CA ILE A 263 13.77 -5.23 -12.09
C ILE A 263 15.21 -5.65 -12.37
N SER A 264 15.91 -4.90 -13.23
CA SER A 264 17.31 -5.13 -13.62
C SER A 264 18.15 -3.87 -13.39
N TYR A 265 19.26 -3.73 -14.11
CA TYR A 265 20.15 -2.57 -14.05
C TYR A 265 19.41 -1.26 -14.44
N PRO A 266 19.56 -0.15 -13.69
CA PRO A 266 20.50 0.04 -12.58
C PRO A 266 19.96 -0.28 -11.17
N ALA A 267 18.65 -0.46 -11.01
CA ALA A 267 18.04 -0.44 -9.68
C ALA A 267 18.12 -1.77 -8.93
N PHE A 268 17.86 -2.91 -9.58
CA PHE A 268 17.68 -4.22 -8.94
C PHE A 268 16.79 -4.14 -7.68
N ALA A 269 15.63 -3.49 -7.79
CA ALA A 269 14.82 -3.12 -6.63
C ALA A 269 13.95 -4.28 -6.11
N VAL A 270 13.66 -5.27 -6.95
CA VAL A 270 12.75 -6.39 -6.63
C VAL A 270 13.53 -7.57 -6.07
N GLU A 271 13.14 -8.02 -4.87
CA GLU A 271 13.74 -9.17 -4.17
C GLU A 271 13.15 -10.52 -4.58
N ASP A 272 11.98 -10.54 -5.20
CA ASP A 272 11.31 -11.77 -5.66
C ASP A 272 11.71 -12.08 -7.12
N GLY A 273 12.50 -13.15 -7.29
CA GLY A 273 12.97 -13.59 -8.60
C GLY A 273 11.87 -14.12 -9.52
N GLU A 274 10.78 -14.70 -8.98
CA GLU A 274 9.63 -15.14 -9.79
C GLU A 274 8.88 -13.92 -10.33
N LEU A 275 8.66 -12.91 -9.48
CA LEU A 275 8.05 -11.65 -9.88
C LEU A 275 8.89 -10.86 -10.91
N VAL A 276 10.22 -10.89 -10.79
CA VAL A 276 11.14 -10.33 -11.81
C VAL A 276 10.93 -11.01 -13.16
N GLU A 277 10.92 -12.35 -13.20
CA GLU A 277 10.79 -13.09 -14.46
C GLU A 277 9.41 -12.93 -15.09
N ILE A 278 8.33 -13.00 -14.30
CA ILE A 278 6.96 -12.73 -14.76
C ILE A 278 6.86 -11.31 -15.35
N THR A 279 7.45 -10.31 -14.69
CA THR A 279 7.43 -8.91 -15.16
C THR A 279 8.21 -8.75 -16.46
N LYS A 280 9.40 -9.34 -16.57
CA LYS A 280 10.21 -9.33 -17.80
C LYS A 280 9.47 -10.02 -18.95
N GLN A 281 8.87 -11.18 -18.70
CA GLN A 281 8.13 -11.93 -19.71
C GLN A 281 6.87 -11.18 -20.18
N GLU A 282 6.12 -10.51 -19.30
CA GLU A 282 4.99 -9.66 -19.69
C GLU A 282 5.43 -8.48 -20.58
N ILE A 283 6.57 -7.84 -20.27
CA ILE A 283 7.16 -6.78 -21.10
C ILE A 283 7.55 -7.32 -22.48
N ILE A 284 8.28 -8.44 -22.54
CA ILE A 284 8.70 -9.04 -23.82
C ILE A 284 7.47 -9.48 -24.64
N THR A 285 6.52 -10.20 -24.05
CA THR A 285 5.35 -10.73 -24.75
C THR A 285 4.39 -9.66 -25.25
N LYS A 286 4.23 -8.54 -24.54
CA LYS A 286 3.25 -7.49 -24.90
C LYS A 286 3.85 -6.28 -25.62
N LEU A 287 5.13 -5.98 -25.41
CA LEU A 287 5.74 -4.73 -25.90
C LEU A 287 6.88 -4.93 -26.89
N GLN A 288 7.46 -6.13 -27.06
CA GLN A 288 8.54 -6.34 -28.02
C GLN A 288 8.02 -6.33 -29.48
N GLY A 289 8.73 -5.60 -30.34
CA GLY A 289 8.54 -5.58 -31.79
C GLY A 289 9.80 -5.96 -32.56
N ARG A 290 9.88 -5.57 -33.84
CA ARG A 290 11.00 -5.90 -34.74
C ARG A 290 12.21 -4.97 -34.64
N TYR A 291 12.09 -3.86 -33.91
CA TYR A 291 13.09 -2.78 -33.80
C TYR A 291 13.37 -2.36 -32.34
N GLY A 292 12.76 -3.00 -31.36
CA GLY A 292 12.87 -2.64 -29.94
C GLY A 292 11.64 -3.06 -29.14
N CYS A 293 11.34 -2.33 -28.06
CA CYS A 293 10.05 -2.46 -27.38
C CYS A 293 9.26 -1.15 -27.44
N CYS A 294 7.94 -1.22 -27.49
CA CYS A 294 7.04 -0.10 -27.24
C CYS A 294 7.15 0.34 -25.77
N ARG A 295 6.88 1.61 -25.46
CA ARG A 295 6.98 2.11 -24.07
C ARG A 295 5.89 1.50 -23.18
N PHE A 296 4.65 1.53 -23.65
CA PHE A 296 3.47 0.88 -23.07
C PHE A 296 2.41 0.72 -24.18
N LEU A 297 1.37 -0.08 -23.93
CA LEU A 297 0.28 -0.31 -24.89
C LEU A 297 -0.51 0.97 -25.17
N ARG A 298 -0.92 1.18 -26.43
CA ARG A 298 -1.67 2.38 -26.91
C ARG A 298 -0.95 3.71 -26.68
N ASP A 299 0.39 3.70 -26.72
CA ASP A 299 1.19 4.92 -26.66
C ASP A 299 1.22 5.64 -28.03
N GLY A 300 0.62 6.83 -28.08
CA GLY A 300 0.55 7.64 -29.29
C GLY A 300 1.83 8.36 -29.70
N TYR A 301 2.86 8.42 -28.84
CA TYR A 301 4.01 9.30 -29.08
C TYR A 301 4.74 8.99 -30.39
N ARG A 302 4.85 10.00 -31.25
CA ARG A 302 5.44 9.96 -32.60
C ARG A 302 4.78 8.98 -33.57
N THR A 303 3.61 8.42 -33.22
CA THR A 303 2.86 7.58 -34.17
C THR A 303 2.27 8.44 -35.30
N PRO A 304 2.03 7.89 -36.51
CA PRO A 304 1.50 8.68 -37.63
C PRO A 304 0.06 9.20 -37.47
N LYS A 305 -0.63 8.82 -36.39
CA LYS A 305 -2.00 9.26 -36.07
C LYS A 305 -2.05 10.28 -34.92
N GLU A 306 -0.91 10.58 -34.27
CA GLU A 306 -0.81 11.62 -33.23
C GLU A 306 -0.99 13.02 -33.83
N ASP A 307 -1.77 13.88 -33.16
CA ASP A 307 -1.72 15.32 -33.43
C ASP A 307 -0.53 15.96 -32.69
N PRO A 308 0.55 16.35 -33.38
CA PRO A 308 1.75 16.90 -32.73
C PRO A 308 1.52 18.29 -32.11
N ASN A 309 0.37 18.94 -32.37
CA ASN A 309 0.03 20.24 -31.81
C ASN A 309 -0.68 20.15 -30.45
N ARG A 310 -1.07 18.94 -30.02
CA ARG A 310 -1.81 18.71 -28.78
C ARG A 310 -1.03 17.82 -27.82
N LEU A 311 -0.88 18.26 -26.57
CA LEU A 311 -0.12 17.52 -25.57
C LEU A 311 -0.88 16.28 -25.04
N TYR A 312 -2.21 16.41 -24.91
CA TYR A 312 -3.09 15.36 -24.39
C TYR A 312 -3.80 14.59 -25.51
N TYR A 313 -4.21 13.36 -25.21
CA TYR A 313 -5.00 12.53 -26.11
C TYR A 313 -6.48 12.55 -25.75
N GLU A 314 -7.34 12.47 -26.77
CA GLU A 314 -8.75 12.17 -26.52
C GLU A 314 -8.89 10.69 -26.11
N PRO A 315 -9.78 10.32 -25.18
CA PRO A 315 -9.89 8.93 -24.72
C PRO A 315 -10.14 7.92 -25.86
N ALA A 316 -10.90 8.32 -26.89
CA ALA A 316 -11.16 7.50 -28.07
C ALA A 316 -9.96 7.37 -29.04
N GLU A 317 -9.00 8.30 -28.98
CA GLU A 317 -7.80 8.36 -29.82
C GLU A 317 -6.82 7.24 -29.45
N LEU A 318 -6.76 6.85 -28.17
CA LEU A 318 -5.88 5.79 -27.68
C LEU A 318 -6.04 4.48 -28.46
N LYS A 319 -7.25 4.14 -28.91
CA LYS A 319 -7.50 2.94 -29.71
C LYS A 319 -6.88 3.01 -31.11
N LEU A 320 -6.65 4.20 -31.64
CA LEU A 320 -6.00 4.41 -32.95
C LEU A 320 -4.50 4.11 -32.89
N PHE A 321 -3.88 4.23 -31.72
CA PHE A 321 -2.44 3.95 -31.54
C PHE A 321 -2.14 2.45 -31.43
N GLU A 322 -3.15 1.61 -31.19
CA GLU A 322 -3.00 0.17 -31.01
C GLU A 322 -2.43 -0.52 -32.27
N ASN A 323 -1.36 -1.29 -32.08
CA ASN A 323 -0.55 -1.98 -33.10
C ASN A 323 0.32 -1.06 -33.99
N ILE A 324 0.32 0.26 -33.76
CA ILE A 324 1.17 1.22 -34.49
C ILE A 324 2.09 2.02 -33.56
N GLU A 325 2.12 1.68 -32.27
CA GLU A 325 2.98 2.29 -31.25
C GLU A 325 4.46 2.27 -31.69
N CYS A 326 5.22 3.31 -31.34
CA CYS A 326 6.63 3.41 -31.74
C CYS A 326 7.52 2.44 -30.94
N GLU A 327 8.44 1.77 -31.63
CA GLU A 327 9.37 0.78 -31.05
C GLU A 327 10.71 1.45 -30.70
N TRP A 328 11.24 1.21 -29.50
CA TRP A 328 12.45 1.86 -28.98
C TRP A 328 13.61 0.85 -28.82
N PRO A 329 14.72 0.98 -29.59
CA PRO A 329 15.88 0.10 -29.46
C PRO A 329 16.59 0.19 -28.08
N LEU A 330 16.31 1.27 -27.32
CA LEU A 330 16.75 1.48 -25.94
C LEU A 330 16.52 0.24 -25.05
N PHE A 331 15.39 -0.45 -25.20
CA PHE A 331 15.05 -1.58 -24.32
C PHE A 331 15.85 -2.85 -24.63
N TRP A 332 16.32 -3.03 -25.87
CA TRP A 332 17.28 -4.10 -26.18
C TRP A 332 18.64 -3.82 -25.51
N ALA A 333 19.07 -2.56 -25.37
CA ALA A 333 20.28 -2.25 -24.60
C ALA A 333 20.11 -2.60 -23.10
N TYR A 334 18.92 -2.44 -22.51
CA TYR A 334 18.63 -2.98 -21.18
C TYR A 334 18.70 -4.50 -21.14
N LEU A 335 18.12 -5.20 -22.12
CA LEU A 335 18.08 -6.67 -22.16
C LEU A 335 19.46 -7.31 -22.42
N ILE A 336 20.36 -6.62 -23.13
CA ILE A 336 21.79 -6.99 -23.23
C ILE A 336 22.46 -6.92 -21.86
N ILE A 337 22.30 -5.79 -21.15
CA ILE A 337 22.89 -5.59 -19.82
C ILE A 337 22.32 -6.59 -18.81
N ASP A 338 21.00 -6.81 -18.84
CA ASP A 338 20.28 -7.82 -18.04
C ASP A 338 20.82 -9.24 -18.25
N GLY A 339 21.05 -9.64 -19.50
CA GLY A 339 21.63 -10.94 -19.84
C GLY A 339 23.04 -11.10 -19.27
N ILE A 340 23.87 -10.05 -19.33
CA ILE A 340 25.22 -10.06 -18.75
C ILE A 340 25.18 -10.16 -17.22
N PHE A 341 24.31 -9.41 -16.55
CA PHE A 341 24.16 -9.49 -15.07
C PHE A 341 23.60 -10.84 -14.61
N SER A 342 22.66 -11.42 -15.37
CA SER A 342 22.03 -12.71 -15.08
C SER A 342 22.89 -13.93 -15.49
N GLY A 343 24.00 -13.71 -16.21
CA GLY A 343 24.83 -14.78 -16.78
C GLY A 343 24.24 -15.42 -18.05
N ASN A 344 23.09 -14.94 -18.53
CA ASN A 344 22.47 -15.39 -19.78
C ASN A 344 23.14 -14.72 -21.00
N MET A 345 24.26 -15.29 -21.42
CA MET A 345 25.04 -14.80 -22.56
C MET A 345 24.34 -15.05 -23.91
N GLU A 346 23.41 -16.00 -23.99
CA GLU A 346 22.61 -16.25 -25.19
C GLU A 346 21.66 -15.07 -25.43
N GLN A 347 20.88 -14.66 -24.42
CA GLN A 347 20.06 -13.44 -24.44
C GLN A 347 20.88 -12.20 -24.78
N ALA A 348 22.06 -12.04 -24.17
CA ALA A 348 22.92 -10.89 -24.40
C ALA A 348 23.45 -10.82 -25.85
N GLN A 349 23.70 -11.97 -26.49
CA GLN A 349 24.14 -12.04 -27.88
C GLN A 349 22.97 -11.87 -28.87
N GLU A 350 21.82 -12.48 -28.61
CA GLU A 350 20.59 -12.32 -29.41
C GLU A 350 20.20 -10.84 -29.56
N TYR A 351 20.06 -10.13 -28.43
CA TYR A 351 19.70 -8.72 -28.45
C TYR A 351 20.83 -7.82 -28.98
N ARG A 352 22.11 -8.24 -28.90
CA ARG A 352 23.21 -7.53 -29.56
C ARG A 352 23.10 -7.62 -31.07
N GLU A 353 22.84 -8.81 -31.63
CA GLU A 353 22.68 -9.01 -33.08
C GLU A 353 21.46 -8.27 -33.61
N ALA A 354 20.33 -8.33 -32.89
CA ALA A 354 19.13 -7.56 -33.21
C ALA A 354 19.40 -6.05 -33.20
N LEU A 355 20.09 -5.55 -32.16
CA LEU A 355 20.42 -4.13 -32.03
C LEU A 355 21.39 -3.66 -33.11
N GLU A 356 22.41 -4.45 -33.48
CA GLU A 356 23.31 -4.13 -34.59
C GLU A 356 22.59 -4.00 -35.93
N GLY A 357 21.50 -4.74 -36.14
CA GLY A 357 20.62 -4.62 -37.31
C GLY A 357 19.86 -3.28 -37.41
N VAL A 358 19.65 -2.57 -36.30
CA VAL A 358 18.90 -1.29 -36.24
C VAL A 358 19.74 -0.07 -35.89
N LEU A 359 21.06 -0.20 -35.72
CA LEU A 359 21.95 0.95 -35.50
C LEU A 359 22.24 1.71 -36.80
N ILE A 360 22.11 3.04 -36.76
CA ILE A 360 22.31 3.89 -37.94
C ILE A 360 23.78 4.25 -38.09
N LYS A 361 24.37 3.96 -39.26
CA LYS A 361 25.77 4.33 -39.58
C LYS A 361 25.85 5.80 -39.98
N GLY A 362 26.42 6.63 -39.10
CA GLY A 362 26.69 8.04 -39.36
C GLY A 362 27.83 8.26 -40.37
N LYS A 363 28.04 9.53 -40.78
CA LYS A 363 28.99 9.94 -41.84
C LYS A 363 30.44 9.43 -41.68
N ASN A 364 30.85 9.11 -40.45
CA ASN A 364 32.20 8.63 -40.12
C ASN A 364 32.25 7.11 -39.88
N GLY A 365 31.20 6.35 -40.24
CA GLY A 365 31.06 4.92 -39.91
C GLY A 365 30.68 4.63 -38.45
N VAL A 366 30.39 5.68 -37.66
CA VAL A 366 29.98 5.57 -36.24
C VAL A 366 28.55 5.03 -36.15
N CYS A 367 28.32 3.99 -35.35
CA CYS A 367 26.98 3.49 -35.05
C CYS A 367 26.26 4.42 -34.06
N LEU A 368 25.08 4.90 -34.46
CA LEU A 368 24.23 5.82 -33.72
C LEU A 368 22.90 5.14 -33.37
N MET A 369 22.55 5.20 -32.08
CA MET A 369 21.27 4.74 -31.54
C MET A 369 20.16 5.78 -31.83
N PRO A 370 19.14 5.50 -32.66
CA PRO A 370 17.98 6.38 -32.78
C PRO A 370 17.11 6.35 -31.51
N GLU A 371 16.27 7.36 -31.33
CA GLU A 371 15.26 7.38 -30.25
C GLU A 371 14.24 6.26 -30.43
N LEU A 372 13.62 6.17 -31.61
CA LEU A 372 12.55 5.21 -31.90
C LEU A 372 12.36 4.92 -33.40
N TYR A 373 11.54 3.92 -33.67
CA TYR A 373 11.09 3.47 -34.99
C TYR A 373 9.56 3.58 -35.14
N SER A 374 9.12 4.39 -36.09
CA SER A 374 7.70 4.66 -36.38
C SER A 374 7.26 3.98 -37.68
N VAL A 375 5.99 3.60 -37.77
CA VAL A 375 5.35 3.16 -39.02
C VAL A 375 5.37 4.32 -40.04
N PRO A 376 5.61 4.08 -41.34
CA PRO A 376 5.45 5.10 -42.38
C PRO A 376 3.98 5.58 -42.50
N PRO A 377 3.70 6.90 -42.60
CA PRO A 377 2.33 7.43 -42.63
C PRO A 377 1.46 6.88 -43.76
N ASP A 378 2.06 6.50 -44.89
CA ASP A 378 1.42 5.90 -46.07
C ASP A 378 1.06 4.41 -45.89
N LYS A 379 1.61 3.73 -44.87
CA LYS A 379 1.44 2.29 -44.62
C LYS A 379 0.67 1.93 -43.36
N VAL A 380 0.09 2.92 -42.67
CA VAL A 380 -0.66 2.68 -41.41
C VAL A 380 -1.81 1.70 -41.60
N ASP A 381 -2.54 1.81 -42.72
CA ASP A 381 -3.68 0.93 -43.00
C ASP A 381 -3.23 -0.50 -43.40
N GLU A 382 -1.97 -0.70 -43.77
CA GLU A 382 -1.35 -2.02 -44.01
C GLU A 382 -1.01 -2.69 -42.67
N GLU A 383 -0.37 -1.95 -41.76
CA GLU A 383 -0.02 -2.41 -40.41
C GLU A 383 -1.26 -2.75 -39.56
N TYR A 384 -2.36 -1.96 -39.64
CA TYR A 384 -3.61 -2.33 -38.97
C TYR A 384 -4.23 -3.64 -39.48
N ARG A 385 -4.02 -4.01 -40.75
CA ARG A 385 -4.53 -5.26 -41.33
C ARG A 385 -3.66 -6.44 -40.94
N ASN A 386 -2.34 -6.25 -40.90
CA ASN A 386 -1.37 -7.27 -40.54
C ASN A 386 -0.32 -6.68 -39.56
N PRO A 387 -0.58 -6.68 -38.25
CA PRO A 387 0.33 -6.10 -37.26
C PRO A 387 1.75 -6.66 -37.32
N HIS A 388 2.74 -5.79 -37.05
CA HIS A 388 4.18 -6.06 -37.04
C HIS A 388 4.79 -6.43 -38.40
N THR A 389 4.10 -6.22 -39.52
CA THR A 389 4.60 -6.58 -40.87
C THR A 389 5.24 -5.43 -41.62
N VAL A 390 4.87 -4.18 -41.34
CA VAL A 390 5.39 -3.01 -42.05
C VAL A 390 6.77 -2.62 -41.53
N ASP A 391 7.72 -2.37 -42.44
CA ASP A 391 9.04 -1.85 -42.08
C ASP A 391 8.98 -0.39 -41.61
N ARG A 392 9.64 -0.13 -40.47
CA ARG A 392 9.56 1.14 -39.74
C ARG A 392 10.71 2.06 -40.09
N ILE A 393 10.46 3.37 -40.01
CA ILE A 393 11.46 4.42 -40.24
C ILE A 393 11.99 5.00 -38.91
N PRO A 394 13.29 5.30 -38.80
CA PRO A 394 13.85 5.90 -37.59
C PRO A 394 13.41 7.35 -37.46
N MET A 395 12.98 7.74 -36.26
CA MET A 395 12.46 9.07 -35.93
C MET A 395 12.97 9.53 -34.55
N GLY A 396 12.83 10.84 -34.28
CA GLY A 396 13.27 11.45 -33.02
C GLY A 396 14.76 11.82 -32.98
N LYS A 397 15.36 11.84 -31.79
CA LYS A 397 16.76 12.17 -31.53
C LYS A 397 17.70 11.15 -32.19
N LEU A 398 18.79 11.63 -32.81
CA LEU A 398 19.86 10.78 -33.34
C LEU A 398 21.26 11.37 -33.07
N PRO A 399 22.08 10.77 -32.19
CA PRO A 399 21.74 9.67 -31.29
C PRO A 399 20.84 10.11 -30.13
N LEU A 400 20.01 9.20 -29.62
CA LEU A 400 19.47 9.30 -28.26
C LEU A 400 20.62 9.01 -27.28
N MET A 401 21.15 10.03 -26.60
CA MET A 401 22.35 9.87 -25.75
C MET A 401 22.18 8.88 -24.58
N TRP A 402 20.97 8.76 -24.02
CA TRP A 402 20.63 7.70 -23.04
C TRP A 402 20.86 6.31 -23.64
N GLY A 403 20.22 5.99 -24.77
CA GLY A 403 20.36 4.69 -25.43
C GLY A 403 21.80 4.45 -25.92
N GLN A 404 22.43 5.44 -26.51
CA GLN A 404 23.84 5.38 -26.94
C GLN A 404 24.77 5.04 -25.77
N SER A 405 24.53 5.62 -24.59
CA SER A 405 25.32 5.36 -23.39
C SER A 405 25.15 3.92 -22.91
N LEU A 406 23.92 3.42 -22.79
CA LEU A 406 23.67 2.03 -22.39
C LEU A 406 24.22 1.02 -23.41
N TYR A 407 24.14 1.31 -24.72
CA TYR A 407 24.78 0.48 -25.75
C TYR A 407 26.31 0.42 -25.58
N ILE A 408 26.98 1.55 -25.36
CA ILE A 408 28.43 1.60 -25.14
C ILE A 408 28.80 0.82 -23.87
N LEU A 409 28.04 0.99 -22.78
CA LEU A 409 28.25 0.31 -21.51
C LEU A 409 28.08 -1.21 -21.65
N GLY A 410 26.98 -1.66 -22.27
CA GLY A 410 26.71 -3.07 -22.56
C GLY A 410 27.79 -3.70 -23.43
N CYS A 411 28.30 -2.98 -24.44
CA CYS A 411 29.43 -3.44 -25.24
C CYS A 411 30.75 -3.55 -24.47
N LEU A 412 31.09 -2.57 -23.61
CA LEU A 412 32.27 -2.66 -22.73
C LEU A 412 32.19 -3.85 -21.76
N MET A 413 31.00 -4.16 -21.25
CA MET A 413 30.76 -5.32 -20.38
C MET A 413 30.84 -6.65 -21.15
N ALA A 414 30.16 -6.77 -22.29
CA ALA A 414 30.16 -7.99 -23.10
C ALA A 414 31.49 -8.27 -23.82
N GLU A 415 32.40 -7.29 -23.92
CA GLU A 415 33.80 -7.50 -24.34
C GLU A 415 34.75 -7.79 -23.17
N GLY A 416 34.24 -7.86 -21.93
CA GLY A 416 35.02 -8.21 -20.74
C GLY A 416 35.91 -7.09 -20.19
N PHE A 417 35.83 -5.86 -20.73
CA PHE A 417 36.54 -4.71 -20.17
C PHE A 417 36.02 -4.37 -18.77
N LEU A 418 34.71 -4.52 -18.56
CA LEU A 418 34.01 -4.29 -17.29
C LEU A 418 33.36 -5.58 -16.79
N ALA A 419 33.54 -5.90 -15.52
CA ALA A 419 32.79 -6.92 -14.82
C ALA A 419 31.52 -6.31 -14.18
N PRO A 420 30.42 -7.08 -14.00
CA PRO A 420 29.20 -6.60 -13.34
C PRO A 420 29.42 -5.89 -11.99
N GLY A 421 30.35 -6.39 -11.17
CA GLY A 421 30.68 -5.79 -9.87
C GLY A 421 31.45 -4.46 -9.91
N GLU A 422 31.97 -4.04 -11.06
CA GLU A 422 32.63 -2.73 -11.22
C GLU A 422 31.59 -1.63 -11.51
N ILE A 423 30.44 -2.00 -12.09
CA ILE A 423 29.31 -1.12 -12.41
C ILE A 423 28.20 -1.19 -11.33
N ASP A 424 28.19 -2.24 -10.53
CA ASP A 424 27.40 -2.37 -9.29
C ASP A 424 28.31 -2.69 -8.09
N PRO A 425 29.16 -1.72 -7.65
CA PRO A 425 30.02 -1.89 -6.48
C PRO A 425 29.24 -2.08 -5.16
N LEU A 426 28.00 -1.61 -5.08
CA LEU A 426 27.12 -1.83 -3.92
C LEU A 426 26.43 -3.19 -3.92
N ASN A 427 26.69 -4.05 -4.92
CA ASN A 427 26.22 -5.44 -5.01
C ASN A 427 24.69 -5.61 -5.00
N ARG A 428 23.96 -4.63 -5.51
CA ARG A 428 22.50 -4.62 -5.62
C ARG A 428 21.95 -5.75 -6.50
N ARG A 429 22.72 -6.22 -7.49
CA ARG A 429 22.34 -7.36 -8.35
C ARG A 429 22.01 -8.65 -7.60
N PHE A 430 22.43 -8.77 -6.33
CA PHE A 430 22.10 -9.91 -5.47
C PHE A 430 20.82 -9.72 -4.64
N ALA A 431 19.96 -8.74 -4.96
CA ALA A 431 18.70 -8.50 -4.26
C ALA A 431 17.77 -9.73 -4.23
N THR A 432 17.80 -10.56 -5.28
CA THR A 432 17.01 -11.80 -5.42
C THR A 432 17.65 -13.03 -4.78
N VAL A 433 18.86 -12.92 -4.22
CA VAL A 433 19.51 -14.05 -3.53
C VAL A 433 18.78 -14.35 -2.23
N PRO A 434 18.30 -15.59 -1.99
CA PRO A 434 17.62 -15.96 -0.76
C PRO A 434 18.48 -15.65 0.47
N LYS A 435 17.91 -14.88 1.41
CA LYS A 435 18.56 -14.56 2.69
C LYS A 435 18.21 -15.64 3.73
N PRO A 436 19.10 -15.92 4.70
CA PRO A 436 18.86 -16.93 5.72
C PRO A 436 17.69 -16.57 6.63
N ASP A 437 17.08 -17.59 7.24
CA ASP A 437 15.97 -17.43 8.18
C ASP A 437 16.31 -16.49 9.33
N VAL A 438 15.41 -15.53 9.58
CA VAL A 438 15.57 -14.52 10.62
C VAL A 438 15.06 -15.08 11.94
N VAL A 439 15.94 -15.11 12.95
CA VAL A 439 15.54 -15.38 14.35
C VAL A 439 15.26 -14.06 15.05
N VAL A 440 14.01 -13.83 15.44
CA VAL A 440 13.59 -12.61 16.16
C VAL A 440 13.84 -12.78 17.65
N GLN A 441 14.59 -11.85 18.24
CA GLN A 441 14.91 -11.87 19.66
C GLN A 441 13.88 -11.05 20.45
N VAL A 442 13.35 -11.61 21.53
CA VAL A 442 12.31 -10.99 22.34
C VAL A 442 12.79 -10.92 23.79
N CYS A 443 13.05 -9.70 24.27
CA CYS A 443 13.38 -9.46 25.67
C CYS A 443 12.14 -8.94 26.40
N ILE A 444 11.64 -9.74 27.34
CA ILE A 444 10.51 -9.39 28.20
C ILE A 444 11.06 -8.74 29.47
N LEU A 445 10.57 -7.54 29.79
CA LEU A 445 10.98 -6.79 30.98
C LEU A 445 9.81 -6.58 31.94
N ALA A 446 10.09 -6.50 33.23
CA ALA A 446 9.13 -6.06 34.22
C ALA A 446 9.24 -4.54 34.43
N GLU A 447 8.11 -3.83 34.46
CA GLU A 447 8.10 -2.39 34.81
C GLU A 447 8.52 -2.15 36.28
N THR A 448 8.20 -3.08 37.18
CA THR A 448 8.48 -3.00 38.63
C THR A 448 8.92 -4.34 39.22
N GLU A 449 9.53 -4.33 40.41
CA GLU A 449 9.92 -5.54 41.13
C GLU A 449 8.71 -6.39 41.57
N GLU A 450 7.55 -5.77 41.83
CA GLU A 450 6.31 -6.50 42.12
C GLU A 450 5.86 -7.33 40.91
N ILE A 451 5.95 -6.77 39.70
CA ILE A 451 5.63 -7.47 38.44
C ILE A 451 6.61 -8.62 38.20
N LYS A 452 7.91 -8.39 38.41
CA LYS A 452 8.96 -9.42 38.34
C LYS A 452 8.73 -10.56 39.34
N ALA A 453 8.29 -10.24 40.56
CA ALA A 453 7.93 -11.24 41.56
C ALA A 453 6.64 -12.01 41.22
N VAL A 454 5.69 -11.43 40.49
CA VAL A 454 4.52 -12.14 39.96
C VAL A 454 4.93 -13.09 38.83
N LEU A 455 5.68 -12.62 37.83
CA LEU A 455 6.12 -13.43 36.69
C LEU A 455 7.02 -14.60 37.12
N ARG A 456 7.91 -14.39 38.10
CA ARG A 456 8.77 -15.44 38.66
C ARG A 456 8.00 -16.57 39.36
N LYS A 457 6.81 -16.32 39.91
CA LYS A 457 5.96 -17.39 40.49
C LYS A 457 5.44 -18.36 39.43
N GLU A 458 5.35 -17.90 38.19
CA GLU A 458 4.83 -18.63 37.04
C GLU A 458 5.97 -19.15 36.13
N ASP A 459 7.18 -19.29 36.69
CA ASP A 459 8.39 -19.82 36.01
C ASP A 459 8.89 -18.95 34.82
N ILE A 460 8.63 -17.63 34.87
CA ILE A 460 9.09 -16.65 33.88
C ILE A 460 10.14 -15.74 34.54
N ASP A 461 11.44 -15.98 34.32
CA ASP A 461 12.51 -15.10 34.80
C ASP A 461 12.69 -13.89 33.87
N VAL A 462 12.58 -12.69 34.43
CA VAL A 462 12.67 -11.40 33.71
C VAL A 462 13.49 -10.38 34.48
N GLU A 463 14.09 -9.47 33.73
CA GLU A 463 14.82 -8.31 34.24
C GLU A 463 13.87 -7.10 34.35
N THR A 464 14.10 -6.19 35.30
CA THR A 464 13.42 -4.89 35.30
C THR A 464 14.08 -3.92 34.33
N VAL A 465 13.37 -2.83 34.02
CA VAL A 465 13.93 -1.68 33.28
C VAL A 465 15.15 -1.06 33.99
N ALA A 466 15.32 -1.25 35.30
CA ALA A 466 16.50 -0.82 36.05
C ALA A 466 17.66 -1.82 35.98
N ASP A 467 17.37 -3.13 35.97
CA ASP A 467 18.38 -4.20 35.94
C ASP A 467 19.21 -4.19 34.64
N VAL A 468 18.58 -3.88 33.50
CA VAL A 468 19.23 -3.89 32.17
C VAL A 468 20.25 -2.76 31.94
N TYR A 469 20.49 -1.89 32.92
CA TYR A 469 21.52 -0.86 32.86
C TYR A 469 22.92 -1.50 32.64
N PRO A 470 23.76 -1.04 31.69
CA PRO A 470 23.77 0.29 31.07
C PRO A 470 22.89 0.48 29.82
N ILE A 471 22.09 -0.50 29.43
CA ILE A 471 21.17 -0.37 28.29
C ILE A 471 19.95 0.43 28.74
N ARG A 472 19.62 1.50 28.00
CA ARG A 472 18.55 2.45 28.36
C ARG A 472 17.30 2.17 27.50
N VAL A 473 16.25 1.63 28.13
CA VAL A 473 14.94 1.41 27.50
C VAL A 473 14.20 2.75 27.40
N GLN A 474 13.64 3.08 26.24
CA GLN A 474 12.85 4.30 26.01
C GLN A 474 11.62 4.04 25.11
N PRO A 475 10.54 4.85 25.19
CA PRO A 475 9.42 4.74 24.26
C PRO A 475 9.77 5.16 22.83
N ALA A 476 9.16 4.51 21.81
CA ALA A 476 9.39 4.77 20.39
C ALA A 476 9.34 6.26 19.97
N ARG A 477 8.41 7.04 20.55
CA ARG A 477 8.29 8.50 20.31
C ARG A 477 9.59 9.29 20.54
N ILE A 478 10.46 8.85 21.45
CA ILE A 478 11.75 9.49 21.70
C ILE A 478 12.69 9.30 20.50
N LEU A 479 12.63 8.13 19.84
CA LEU A 479 13.39 7.86 18.62
C LEU A 479 12.89 8.72 17.44
N SER A 480 11.58 8.93 17.29
CA SER A 480 11.02 9.90 16.31
C SER A 480 11.60 11.31 16.50
N HIS A 481 11.67 11.80 17.75
CA HIS A 481 12.25 13.11 18.06
C HIS A 481 13.77 13.17 17.84
N ILE A 482 14.49 12.06 18.00
CA ILE A 482 15.92 11.98 17.66
C ILE A 482 16.11 12.06 16.14
N TYR A 483 15.38 11.25 15.37
CA TYR A 483 15.48 11.26 13.90
C TYR A 483 14.99 12.56 13.26
N ALA A 484 14.08 13.30 13.89
CA ALA A 484 13.69 14.65 13.43
C ALA A 484 14.85 15.66 13.37
N ARG A 485 15.99 15.37 14.02
CA ARG A 485 17.21 16.19 13.95
C ARG A 485 18.18 15.81 12.83
N LEU A 486 17.95 14.70 12.15
CA LEU A 486 18.79 14.24 11.04
C LEU A 486 18.61 15.20 9.86
N GLY A 487 19.72 15.69 9.30
CA GLY A 487 19.72 16.60 8.15
C GLY A 487 19.33 18.06 8.44
N CYS A 488 19.24 18.50 9.70
CA CYS A 488 19.03 19.92 10.01
C CYS A 488 20.21 20.76 9.50
N ASN A 489 19.95 21.82 8.72
CA ASN A 489 20.97 22.78 8.30
C ASN A 489 20.44 24.22 8.36
N LYS A 490 21.01 25.02 9.27
CA LYS A 490 20.62 26.42 9.47
C LYS A 490 21.01 27.35 8.33
N GLN A 491 22.11 27.09 7.62
CA GLN A 491 22.58 27.94 6.52
C GLN A 491 21.67 27.84 5.29
N MET A 492 21.10 26.65 5.07
CA MET A 492 20.17 26.36 3.97
C MET A 492 18.69 26.38 4.37
N CYS A 493 18.35 26.81 5.60
CA CYS A 493 17.00 26.77 6.15
C CYS A 493 16.31 25.39 6.17
N LEU A 494 17.10 24.29 6.17
CA LEU A 494 16.57 22.92 6.17
C LEU A 494 16.26 22.47 7.60
N THR A 495 15.02 22.06 7.84
CA THR A 495 14.54 21.67 9.18
C THR A 495 14.94 20.26 9.62
N GLY A 496 15.44 19.42 8.70
CA GLY A 496 15.72 18.00 8.93
C GLY A 496 14.53 17.08 8.58
N ARG A 497 14.50 15.86 9.12
CA ARG A 497 13.41 14.91 8.86
C ARG A 497 12.09 15.40 9.49
N PRO A 498 10.95 15.37 8.77
CA PRO A 498 9.65 15.58 9.37
C PRO A 498 9.40 14.61 10.53
N TYR A 499 8.70 15.07 11.57
CA TYR A 499 8.27 14.18 12.64
C TYR A 499 7.27 13.15 12.08
N ARG A 500 7.66 11.88 12.09
CA ARG A 500 6.84 10.71 11.76
C ARG A 500 7.08 9.62 12.81
N HIS A 501 6.14 8.71 12.98
CA HIS A 501 6.30 7.57 13.87
C HIS A 501 7.45 6.65 13.41
N MET A 502 7.95 5.83 14.34
CA MET A 502 8.97 4.82 14.06
C MET A 502 8.29 3.46 14.00
N GLY A 503 8.43 2.78 12.86
CA GLY A 503 7.86 1.45 12.67
C GLY A 503 8.60 0.36 13.44
N VAL A 504 8.15 -0.87 13.26
CA VAL A 504 8.69 -2.05 13.93
C VAL A 504 10.14 -2.36 13.53
N LEU A 505 10.55 -2.05 12.28
CA LEU A 505 11.93 -2.27 11.84
C LEU A 505 12.87 -1.28 12.53
N GLY A 506 12.47 -0.02 12.65
CA GLY A 506 13.20 1.02 13.37
C GLY A 506 13.31 0.75 14.87
N THR A 507 12.22 0.34 15.54
CA THR A 507 12.22 0.12 17.00
C THR A 507 12.96 -1.15 17.43
N SER A 508 13.03 -2.19 16.59
CA SER A 508 13.69 -3.47 16.89
C SER A 508 15.22 -3.47 16.75
N LYS A 509 15.88 -2.31 16.91
CA LYS A 509 17.34 -2.12 16.82
C LYS A 509 17.91 -1.58 18.13
N LEU A 510 19.17 -1.90 18.40
CA LEU A 510 19.93 -1.26 19.48
C LEU A 510 20.67 -0.03 18.96
N TYR A 511 20.45 1.13 19.57
CA TYR A 511 21.01 2.40 19.14
C TYR A 511 22.16 2.85 20.04
N LYS A 512 23.30 3.18 19.45
CA LYS A 512 24.42 3.81 20.17
C LYS A 512 24.33 5.33 20.02
N ILE A 513 24.23 6.04 21.14
CA ILE A 513 24.05 7.50 21.22
C ILE A 513 24.94 8.02 22.35
N ARG A 514 25.85 8.97 22.10
CA ARG A 514 26.71 9.58 23.14
C ARG A 514 27.34 8.55 24.08
N LYS A 515 27.95 7.52 23.49
CA LYS A 515 28.56 6.33 24.14
C LYS A 515 27.62 5.38 24.93
N ASN A 516 26.33 5.68 25.05
CA ASN A 516 25.35 4.82 25.71
C ASN A 516 24.62 3.93 24.68
N ILE A 517 24.06 2.81 25.12
CA ILE A 517 23.20 1.95 24.30
C ILE A 517 21.75 2.19 24.71
N PHE A 518 20.89 2.37 23.72
CA PHE A 518 19.45 2.55 23.86
C PHE A 518 18.72 1.41 23.16
N THR A 519 17.59 1.00 23.71
CA THR A 519 16.59 0.15 23.04
C THR A 519 15.25 0.85 23.11
N PHE A 520 14.39 0.63 22.11
CA PHE A 520 13.08 1.28 22.05
C PHE A 520 11.96 0.26 22.13
N THR A 521 10.93 0.56 22.91
CA THR A 521 9.74 -0.29 22.98
C THR A 521 8.93 -0.18 21.69
N PRO A 522 8.14 -1.21 21.32
CA PRO A 522 7.17 -1.09 20.22
C PRO A 522 6.26 0.13 20.38
N GLN A 523 5.77 0.68 19.27
CA GLN A 523 4.87 1.84 19.30
C GLN A 523 3.53 1.48 19.98
N PHE A 524 2.95 0.32 19.64
CA PHE A 524 1.59 -0.08 20.04
C PHE A 524 1.33 -0.26 21.54
N ILE A 525 2.37 -0.21 22.40
CA ILE A 525 2.20 -0.28 23.86
C ILE A 525 2.10 1.11 24.52
N ASP A 526 2.20 2.21 23.75
CA ASP A 526 2.13 3.58 24.30
C ASP A 526 0.68 3.97 24.65
N GLN A 527 0.20 3.48 25.80
CA GLN A 527 -1.15 3.71 26.36
C GLN A 527 -1.56 5.18 26.47
N GLN A 528 -0.63 6.13 26.30
CA GLN A 528 -0.93 7.57 26.25
C GLN A 528 -1.60 7.99 24.93
N GLN A 529 -1.35 7.30 23.82
CA GLN A 529 -1.89 7.64 22.50
C GLN A 529 -3.30 7.07 22.28
N PHE A 530 -3.47 5.74 22.42
CA PHE A 530 -4.72 5.07 22.05
C PHE A 530 -5.05 3.83 22.91
N TYR A 531 -6.32 3.42 22.94
CA TYR A 531 -6.82 2.42 23.92
C TYR A 531 -6.75 0.96 23.45
N LEU A 532 -6.27 0.65 22.25
CA LEU A 532 -6.11 -0.75 21.80
C LEU A 532 -5.22 -1.55 22.77
N ALA A 533 -4.23 -0.89 23.36
CA ALA A 533 -3.34 -1.42 24.39
C ALA A 533 -4.00 -1.67 25.77
N LEU A 534 -5.31 -1.49 25.92
CA LEU A 534 -6.06 -1.87 27.13
C LEU A 534 -6.66 -3.29 27.03
N ASP A 535 -6.72 -3.85 25.82
CA ASP A 535 -7.13 -5.23 25.59
C ASP A 535 -5.89 -6.14 25.48
N ASN A 536 -5.67 -6.97 26.50
CA ASN A 536 -4.55 -7.90 26.56
C ASN A 536 -4.52 -8.88 25.37
N LYS A 537 -5.68 -9.30 24.84
CA LYS A 537 -5.72 -10.16 23.64
C LYS A 537 -5.24 -9.39 22.40
N MET A 538 -5.65 -8.13 22.28
CA MET A 538 -5.23 -7.25 21.18
C MET A 538 -3.71 -6.97 21.23
N ILE A 539 -3.13 -6.75 22.42
CA ILE A 539 -1.68 -6.62 22.61
C ILE A 539 -0.93 -7.85 22.06
N VAL A 540 -1.35 -9.06 22.43
CA VAL A 540 -0.72 -10.31 21.97
C VAL A 540 -0.86 -10.47 20.45
N GLU A 541 -2.00 -10.10 19.88
CA GLU A 541 -2.24 -10.11 18.43
C GLU A 541 -1.40 -9.09 17.65
N MET A 542 -1.21 -7.88 18.19
CA MET A 542 -0.33 -6.86 17.61
C MET A 542 1.13 -7.32 17.68
N LEU A 543 1.58 -7.84 18.83
CA LEU A 543 2.91 -8.43 18.97
C LEU A 543 3.13 -9.59 17.99
N ARG A 544 2.17 -10.52 17.83
CA ARG A 544 2.27 -11.62 16.84
C ARG A 544 2.41 -11.08 15.40
N THR A 545 1.63 -10.06 15.05
CA THR A 545 1.70 -9.42 13.73
C THR A 545 3.07 -8.80 13.49
N ASP A 546 3.60 -8.08 14.47
CA ASP A 546 4.90 -7.42 14.41
C ASP A 546 6.08 -8.42 14.38
N LEU A 547 6.02 -9.51 15.16
CA LEU A 547 7.02 -10.58 15.12
C LEU A 547 7.02 -11.30 13.76
N SER A 548 5.85 -11.62 13.20
CA SER A 548 5.74 -12.23 11.86
C SER A 548 6.25 -11.30 10.76
N TYR A 549 5.98 -10.00 10.88
CA TYR A 549 6.52 -8.97 9.99
C TYR A 549 8.05 -8.89 10.08
N LEU A 550 8.63 -8.95 11.30
CA LEU A 550 10.08 -9.01 11.49
C LEU A 550 10.69 -10.28 10.87
N CYS A 551 10.13 -11.47 11.11
CA CYS A 551 10.63 -12.72 10.51
C CYS A 551 10.67 -12.63 8.98
N SER A 552 9.60 -12.11 8.36
CA SER A 552 9.44 -12.09 6.90
C SER A 552 10.18 -10.92 6.22
N ARG A 553 10.28 -9.75 6.85
CA ARG A 553 10.78 -8.50 6.25
C ARG A 553 12.12 -7.98 6.79
N TRP A 554 12.70 -8.61 7.80
CA TRP A 554 14.03 -8.18 8.26
C TRP A 554 15.12 -8.53 7.24
N ARG A 555 15.95 -7.56 6.89
CA ARG A 555 16.98 -7.66 5.84
C ARG A 555 18.35 -7.10 6.25
N MET A 556 18.47 -6.63 7.49
CA MET A 556 19.66 -5.96 8.02
C MET A 556 20.64 -6.92 8.68
N THR A 557 21.90 -6.50 8.81
CA THR A 557 22.94 -7.23 9.55
C THR A 557 22.65 -7.25 11.05
N GLY A 558 22.68 -8.44 11.64
CA GLY A 558 22.30 -8.67 13.04
C GLY A 558 20.81 -8.95 13.21
N ARG A 559 20.45 -9.62 14.30
CA ARG A 559 19.06 -10.05 14.58
C ARG A 559 18.19 -8.86 15.03
N PRO A 560 16.89 -8.83 14.69
CA PRO A 560 15.96 -7.89 15.30
C PRO A 560 15.78 -8.22 16.79
N THR A 561 15.74 -7.20 17.64
CA THR A 561 15.59 -7.36 19.09
C THR A 561 14.44 -6.48 19.60
N VAL A 562 13.32 -7.12 19.90
CA VAL A 562 12.11 -6.48 20.45
C VAL A 562 12.25 -6.41 21.97
N THR A 563 12.12 -5.20 22.55
CA THR A 563 12.10 -5.00 24.01
C THR A 563 10.67 -4.71 24.47
N PHE A 564 10.07 -5.66 25.20
CA PHE A 564 8.66 -5.64 25.57
C PHE A 564 8.48 -5.56 27.10
N PRO A 565 8.23 -4.36 27.66
CA PRO A 565 7.92 -4.22 29.09
C PRO A 565 6.48 -4.61 29.40
N ILE A 566 6.30 -5.48 30.39
CA ILE A 566 5.03 -5.82 31.01
C ILE A 566 4.71 -4.79 32.10
N SER A 567 3.59 -4.10 31.93
CA SER A 567 3.06 -3.11 32.87
C SER A 567 1.98 -3.68 33.78
N ARG A 568 1.65 -2.98 34.86
CA ARG A 568 0.63 -3.43 35.83
C ARG A 568 -0.76 -3.59 35.20
N THR A 569 -1.12 -2.77 34.22
CA THR A 569 -2.43 -2.83 33.53
C THR A 569 -2.59 -4.10 32.68
N MET A 570 -1.49 -4.65 32.16
CA MET A 570 -1.49 -5.91 31.40
C MET A 570 -1.76 -7.15 32.27
N LEU A 571 -1.44 -7.12 33.57
CA LEU A 571 -1.63 -8.26 34.47
C LEU A 571 -3.08 -8.42 34.97
N GLY A 572 -3.90 -7.37 34.87
CA GLY A 572 -5.29 -7.39 35.34
C GLY A 572 -5.45 -7.36 36.87
N ILE A 573 -6.70 -7.36 37.32
CA ILE A 573 -7.08 -7.36 38.76
C ILE A 573 -7.35 -8.80 39.27
N ASP A 574 -7.60 -9.74 38.35
CA ASP A 574 -7.95 -11.14 38.66
C ASP A 574 -6.76 -12.09 38.37
N PRO A 575 -6.16 -12.73 39.40
CA PRO A 575 -5.05 -13.67 39.22
C PRO A 575 -5.36 -14.86 38.30
N LEU A 576 -6.62 -15.26 38.14
CA LEU A 576 -7.00 -16.38 37.26
C LEU A 576 -6.98 -15.97 35.77
N ALA A 577 -7.13 -14.69 35.45
CA ALA A 577 -7.06 -14.19 34.07
C ALA A 577 -5.64 -14.23 33.48
N LEU A 578 -4.60 -14.27 34.33
CA LEU A 578 -3.20 -14.44 33.92
C LEU A 578 -2.96 -15.80 33.25
N GLN A 579 -3.59 -16.86 33.78
CA GLN A 579 -3.39 -18.25 33.32
C GLN A 579 -3.82 -18.49 31.87
N GLY A 580 -4.82 -17.76 31.36
CA GLY A 580 -5.31 -17.94 29.98
C GLY A 580 -4.54 -17.16 28.91
N ILE A 581 -4.12 -15.92 29.20
CA ILE A 581 -3.63 -14.99 28.16
C ILE A 581 -2.09 -14.93 28.11
N TRP A 582 -1.43 -14.94 29.26
CA TRP A 582 0.04 -14.79 29.35
C TRP A 582 0.76 -16.05 29.85
N LEU A 583 0.10 -17.20 29.94
CA LEU A 583 0.73 -18.45 30.38
C LEU A 583 0.67 -19.58 29.34
N GLU A 584 -0.41 -19.70 28.57
CA GLU A 584 -0.39 -20.51 27.34
C GLU A 584 0.43 -19.86 26.21
N GLN A 585 0.37 -18.52 26.08
CA GLN A 585 0.91 -17.83 24.89
C GLN A 585 2.43 -17.65 24.90
N PRO A 586 3.16 -17.38 26.01
CA PRO A 586 4.63 -17.32 25.96
C PRO A 586 5.26 -18.67 25.64
N ARG A 587 4.71 -19.77 26.19
CA ARG A 587 5.11 -21.14 25.82
C ARG A 587 4.86 -21.40 24.32
N LYS A 588 3.74 -20.91 23.77
CA LYS A 588 3.46 -20.91 22.31
C LYS A 588 4.33 -19.92 21.50
N LEU A 589 4.86 -18.84 22.08
CA LEU A 589 5.85 -17.95 21.44
C LEU A 589 7.18 -18.68 21.26
N SER A 590 7.67 -19.35 22.31
CA SER A 590 8.86 -20.21 22.25
C SER A 590 8.67 -21.48 21.42
N LEU A 591 7.44 -21.86 21.09
CA LEU A 591 7.06 -22.98 20.23
C LEU A 591 6.50 -22.53 18.85
N TRP A 592 6.76 -21.29 18.44
CA TRP A 592 6.32 -20.81 17.12
C TRP A 592 7.23 -21.37 16.01
N GLU A 593 6.96 -22.62 15.61
CA GLU A 593 7.70 -23.34 14.55
C GLU A 593 7.13 -23.10 13.13
N GLU A 594 5.98 -22.43 13.00
CA GLU A 594 5.40 -22.08 11.69
C GLU A 594 6.10 -20.85 11.08
N GLY A 595 7.26 -21.08 10.48
CA GLY A 595 7.84 -20.25 9.41
C GLY A 595 8.86 -19.18 9.80
N GLY A 596 9.22 -19.03 11.09
CA GLY A 596 10.30 -18.12 11.49
C GLY A 596 10.56 -18.17 12.99
N GLY A 597 11.79 -18.49 13.40
CA GLY A 597 12.12 -18.74 14.79
C GLY A 597 12.07 -17.48 15.66
N THR A 598 11.52 -17.59 16.87
CA THR A 598 11.69 -16.56 17.91
C THR A 598 12.55 -17.07 19.05
N GLN A 599 13.31 -16.18 19.69
CA GLN A 599 14.18 -16.50 20.82
C GLN A 599 13.94 -15.53 21.96
N THR A 600 13.47 -16.02 23.10
CA THR A 600 13.38 -15.25 24.35
C THR A 600 14.71 -15.29 25.12
N GLY A 601 15.02 -14.23 25.87
CA GLY A 601 16.29 -14.12 26.59
C GLY A 601 16.55 -12.74 27.19
N LYS A 602 17.69 -12.58 27.88
CA LYS A 602 18.08 -11.35 28.58
C LYS A 602 18.70 -10.35 27.63
N LEU A 603 18.51 -9.05 27.90
CA LEU A 603 18.94 -8.02 26.94
C LEU A 603 20.48 -7.98 26.81
N SER A 604 21.19 -8.32 27.89
CA SER A 604 22.65 -8.48 27.91
C SER A 604 23.17 -9.62 27.03
N GLU A 605 22.40 -10.71 26.90
CA GLU A 605 22.77 -11.90 26.11
C GLU A 605 22.68 -11.60 24.61
N PHE A 606 21.73 -10.76 24.20
CA PHE A 606 21.51 -10.41 22.81
C PHE A 606 22.49 -9.34 22.27
N LEU A 607 23.14 -8.54 23.12
CA LEU A 607 24.04 -7.42 22.75
C LEU A 607 25.07 -7.68 21.63
N THR A 608 25.55 -8.91 21.47
CA THR A 608 26.54 -9.31 20.44
C THR A 608 25.91 -9.78 19.13
N THR A 609 24.62 -10.14 19.14
CA THR A 609 23.88 -10.71 18.02
C THR A 609 22.81 -9.78 17.45
N SER A 610 22.32 -8.82 18.25
CA SER A 610 21.39 -7.77 17.82
C SER A 610 21.96 -6.89 16.71
N CYS A 611 21.08 -6.40 15.83
CA CYS A 611 21.38 -5.29 14.94
C CYS A 611 21.64 -4.00 15.75
N ARG A 612 22.69 -3.27 15.36
CA ARG A 612 23.21 -2.11 16.10
C ARG A 612 23.48 -0.94 15.15
N THR A 613 22.91 0.22 15.45
CA THR A 613 23.08 1.45 14.66
C THR A 613 23.69 2.56 15.52
N HIS A 614 24.69 3.29 15.02
CA HIS A 614 25.32 4.42 15.73
C HIS A 614 24.79 5.76 15.20
N LEU A 615 24.14 6.55 16.05
CA LEU A 615 23.56 7.85 15.69
C LEU A 615 24.56 8.98 15.93
N SER A 616 25.61 9.01 15.10
CA SER A 616 26.72 9.98 15.18
C SER A 616 26.31 11.44 15.10
N PHE A 617 25.22 11.77 14.41
CA PHE A 617 24.71 13.14 14.32
C PHE A 617 24.23 13.72 15.66
N MET A 618 24.06 12.88 16.69
CA MET A 618 23.74 13.29 18.06
C MET A 618 24.97 13.45 18.96
N ASP A 619 26.15 13.03 18.52
CA ASP A 619 27.40 13.22 19.27
C ASP A 619 27.84 14.70 19.21
N PRO A 620 28.35 15.29 20.31
CA PRO A 620 28.73 16.70 20.34
C PRO A 620 29.91 16.98 19.40
N GLY A 621 29.67 17.73 18.33
CA GLY A 621 30.69 18.14 17.36
C GLY A 621 31.73 19.11 17.93
N PRO A 622 32.81 19.41 17.17
CA PRO A 622 33.90 20.29 17.62
C PRO A 622 33.42 21.67 18.09
N GLU A 623 32.42 22.24 17.39
CA GLU A 623 31.83 23.56 17.67
C GLU A 623 31.05 23.61 19.00
N GLY A 624 30.55 22.45 19.48
CA GLY A 624 29.83 22.33 20.74
C GLY A 624 30.67 22.69 21.98
N LYS A 625 32.01 22.79 21.84
CA LYS A 625 32.90 23.28 22.89
C LYS A 625 33.12 24.79 22.89
N VAL A 626 32.75 25.49 21.82
CA VAL A 626 33.00 26.94 21.65
C VAL A 626 31.76 27.77 22.01
N PHE A 627 30.56 27.28 21.68
CA PHE A 627 29.30 28.02 21.89
C PHE A 627 28.68 27.93 23.29
N ALA A 628 29.29 27.19 24.24
CA ALA A 628 28.81 27.07 25.61
C ALA A 628 28.92 28.35 26.48
N LYS A 629 29.16 29.52 25.87
CA LYS A 629 29.40 30.81 26.56
C LYS A 629 28.57 32.00 26.06
N SER A 630 27.73 31.85 25.04
CA SER A 630 26.84 32.91 24.54
C SER A 630 25.37 32.49 24.65
N TYR A 631 24.85 32.46 25.88
CA TYR A 631 23.42 32.29 26.12
C TYR A 631 22.71 33.63 26.01
N GLU A 632 22.05 33.86 24.87
CA GLU A 632 20.82 34.64 24.73
C GLU A 632 20.31 34.41 23.29
N LEU A 633 19.02 34.07 23.13
CA LEU A 633 18.34 33.67 21.87
C LEU A 633 18.65 32.24 21.35
N THR A 634 18.07 31.21 21.99
CA THR A 634 17.94 29.85 21.40
C THR A 634 16.59 29.22 21.73
N ASP A 635 15.56 29.51 20.92
CA ASP A 635 14.21 28.95 21.08
C ASP A 635 14.11 27.49 20.60
N MET A 636 13.35 26.66 21.34
CA MET A 636 12.84 25.30 21.06
C MET A 636 13.79 24.18 20.60
N TYR A 637 14.82 24.44 19.80
CA TYR A 637 15.59 23.39 19.10
C TYR A 637 16.47 22.52 20.02
N ASP A 638 16.76 22.96 21.24
CA ASP A 638 17.70 22.30 22.15
C ASP A 638 17.04 21.27 23.10
N GLU A 639 15.70 21.22 23.20
CA GLU A 639 15.00 20.46 24.25
C GLU A 639 15.27 18.95 24.23
N VAL A 640 15.47 18.32 23.06
CA VAL A 640 15.80 16.87 22.96
C VAL A 640 17.27 16.60 23.34
N ALA A 641 18.17 17.56 23.13
CA ALA A 641 19.56 17.45 23.60
C ALA A 641 19.57 17.59 25.12
N GLN A 642 18.91 18.63 25.65
CA GLN A 642 18.75 18.85 27.09
C GLN A 642 18.05 17.65 27.77
N TYR A 643 17.03 17.04 27.15
CA TYR A 643 16.41 15.81 27.65
C TYR A 643 17.39 14.65 27.72
N LEU A 644 18.15 14.40 26.64
CA LEU A 644 19.18 13.36 26.62
C LEU A 644 20.29 13.66 27.62
N ASP A 645 20.73 14.91 27.76
CA ASP A 645 21.76 15.30 28.73
C ASP A 645 21.25 15.13 30.18
N HIS A 646 20.01 15.51 30.49
CA HIS A 646 19.38 15.22 31.78
C HIS A 646 19.21 13.71 32.04
N LEU A 647 18.91 12.92 31.01
CA LEU A 647 18.76 11.48 31.09
C LEU A 647 20.10 10.77 31.27
N LEU A 648 21.16 11.27 30.63
CA LEU A 648 22.54 10.77 30.72
C LEU A 648 23.26 11.24 31.99
N GLN A 649 22.93 12.40 32.55
CA GLN A 649 23.38 12.88 33.86
C GLN A 649 22.90 11.99 35.03
N ARG A 650 21.84 11.19 34.83
CA ARG A 650 21.35 10.23 35.82
C ARG A 650 22.10 8.90 35.69
N THR A 651 22.78 8.51 36.76
CA THR A 651 23.58 7.27 36.86
C THR A 651 22.75 6.00 37.01
N VAL A 652 21.54 6.07 37.55
CA VAL A 652 20.59 4.94 37.65
C VAL A 652 19.17 5.43 37.35
N PRO A 653 18.34 4.69 36.58
CA PRO A 653 16.91 4.98 36.47
C PRO A 653 16.20 4.70 37.80
N GLN A 654 15.49 5.68 38.37
CA GLN A 654 14.58 5.40 39.49
C GLN A 654 13.33 4.70 38.97
N SER A 655 12.93 3.61 39.62
CA SER A 655 11.79 2.75 39.28
C SER A 655 10.40 3.39 39.45
N ASN A 656 10.33 4.69 39.77
CA ASN A 656 9.08 5.41 40.01
C ASN A 656 9.01 6.66 39.13
N LEU A 657 8.09 6.66 38.16
CA LEU A 657 7.37 7.88 37.81
C LEU A 657 6.26 8.06 38.87
N PRO A 658 6.40 8.98 39.85
CA PRO A 658 5.37 9.15 40.87
C PRO A 658 4.07 9.65 40.22
N PRO A 659 2.91 9.05 40.52
CA PRO A 659 1.63 9.59 40.11
C PRO A 659 1.35 10.88 40.87
N THR A 660 1.44 12.01 40.16
CA THR A 660 1.03 13.36 40.58
C THR A 660 1.74 14.00 41.79
N ALA A 661 1.67 15.35 41.83
CA ALA A 661 2.00 16.21 42.97
C ALA A 661 3.48 16.27 43.47
N GLN A 662 4.36 16.88 42.68
CA GLN A 662 5.36 17.81 43.22
C GLN A 662 5.67 18.94 42.21
N ARG A 663 5.54 20.21 42.66
CA ARG A 663 5.78 21.41 41.84
C ARG A 663 7.25 21.83 41.94
N GLY A 664 8.01 21.69 40.85
CA GLY A 664 9.35 22.23 40.73
C GLY A 664 10.12 21.69 39.52
N GLY A 665 10.45 22.56 38.56
CA GLY A 665 11.57 22.33 37.63
C GLY A 665 11.48 21.19 36.60
N LEU A 666 10.31 20.85 36.05
CA LEU A 666 10.25 19.91 34.90
C LEU A 666 9.01 20.07 33.99
N THR A 667 8.51 21.30 33.83
CA THR A 667 7.21 21.56 33.19
C THR A 667 7.23 21.69 31.66
N ARG A 668 8.34 22.10 31.02
CA ARG A 668 8.38 22.27 29.54
C ARG A 668 8.33 20.95 28.78
N PHE A 669 9.15 19.95 29.16
CA PHE A 669 9.08 18.63 28.52
C PHE A 669 7.78 17.86 28.83
N ARG A 670 7.20 18.06 30.03
CA ARG A 670 5.82 17.56 30.32
C ARG A 670 4.76 18.24 29.46
N ALA A 671 4.92 19.52 29.13
CA ALA A 671 4.04 20.20 28.19
C ALA A 671 4.24 19.66 26.76
N ALA A 672 5.47 19.48 26.28
CA ALA A 672 5.75 18.91 24.95
C ALA A 672 5.12 17.51 24.74
N VAL A 673 5.08 16.68 25.79
CA VAL A 673 4.38 15.36 25.80
C VAL A 673 2.83 15.50 25.82
N HIS A 674 2.28 16.67 26.14
CA HIS A 674 0.84 16.96 26.17
C HIS A 674 0.36 17.97 25.10
N THR A 675 1.24 18.63 24.35
CA THR A 675 0.89 19.62 23.32
C THR A 675 1.48 19.27 21.96
N THR A 676 0.74 18.47 21.19
CA THR A 676 1.01 18.23 19.76
C THR A 676 -0.14 18.74 18.87
N ARG A 677 -0.93 19.72 19.35
CA ARG A 677 -1.96 20.38 18.54
C ARG A 677 -2.29 21.81 18.99
N ASP A 678 -2.51 22.67 17.99
CA ASP A 678 -3.30 23.92 18.03
C ASP A 678 -2.73 25.22 18.66
N LEU A 679 -1.41 25.51 18.55
CA LEU A 679 -0.86 26.80 19.02
C LEU A 679 -0.23 27.76 17.98
N MET A 680 -0.20 27.44 16.67
CA MET A 680 0.36 28.37 15.65
C MET A 680 -0.36 28.49 14.29
N SER A 681 -1.63 28.09 14.13
CA SER A 681 -2.30 28.14 12.80
C SER A 681 -3.74 28.69 12.71
N LEU A 682 -4.40 29.11 13.80
CA LEU A 682 -5.80 29.58 13.74
C LEU A 682 -6.10 30.94 14.37
N ALA A 683 -5.18 31.53 15.14
CA ALA A 683 -5.39 32.87 15.72
C ALA A 683 -5.27 34.02 14.70
N SER A 684 -4.57 33.82 13.58
CA SER A 684 -4.30 34.85 12.56
C SER A 684 -5.29 34.88 11.38
N LYS A 685 -6.17 33.88 11.24
CA LYS A 685 -7.19 33.82 10.16
C LYS A 685 -8.65 33.91 10.63
N ALA A 686 -8.89 34.01 11.93
CA ALA A 686 -10.23 34.13 12.52
C ALA A 686 -10.70 35.58 12.71
N LYS A 687 -10.34 36.52 11.82
CA LYS A 687 -10.75 37.94 11.90
C LYS A 687 -11.59 38.47 10.72
N ASP A 688 -11.60 37.79 9.56
CA ASP A 688 -12.15 38.37 8.32
C ASP A 688 -13.35 37.61 7.71
N LEU A 689 -14.16 36.91 8.51
CA LEU A 689 -15.43 36.32 8.03
C LEU A 689 -16.61 36.70 8.94
N HIS A 690 -17.20 37.85 8.63
CA HIS A 690 -18.55 38.22 9.05
C HIS A 690 -19.58 37.43 8.21
N VAL A 691 -20.25 36.44 8.79
CA VAL A 691 -21.42 35.78 8.18
C VAL A 691 -22.52 35.65 9.23
N GLN A 692 -23.72 36.12 8.89
CA GLN A 692 -24.90 36.12 9.75
C GLN A 692 -25.51 34.72 9.85
N THR A 693 -25.91 34.30 11.05
CA THR A 693 -26.62 33.04 11.31
C THR A 693 -28.12 33.15 11.00
N PRO A 694 -28.71 32.27 10.17
CA PRO A 694 -30.16 32.16 10.02
C PRO A 694 -30.79 31.29 11.14
N SER A 695 -32.01 31.64 11.54
CA SER A 695 -32.77 30.96 12.60
C SER A 695 -33.35 29.60 12.16
N PRO A 696 -33.43 28.58 13.03
CA PRO A 696 -34.12 27.33 12.74
C PRO A 696 -35.61 27.39 13.14
N ALA A 697 -36.47 26.93 12.24
CA ALA A 697 -37.86 26.55 12.54
C ALA A 697 -38.14 25.18 11.89
N GLY A 698 -38.74 24.25 12.63
CA GLY A 698 -39.04 22.90 12.13
C GLY A 698 -39.07 21.85 13.24
N SER A 699 -40.25 21.33 13.55
CA SER A 699 -40.52 20.44 14.68
C SER A 699 -40.12 18.98 14.45
N LEU A 700 -39.55 18.33 15.48
CA LEU A 700 -39.61 16.89 15.69
C LEU A 700 -39.96 16.58 17.16
N SER A 701 -40.69 15.49 17.40
CA SER A 701 -41.57 15.35 18.57
C SER A 701 -41.19 14.25 19.56
N ARG A 702 -41.21 14.62 20.86
CA ARG A 702 -41.45 13.81 22.08
C ARG A 702 -40.47 12.68 22.47
N GLY A 703 -39.61 13.00 23.45
CA GLY A 703 -39.39 12.19 24.67
C GLY A 703 -37.95 11.71 24.94
N PRO A 704 -37.48 11.62 26.21
CA PRO A 704 -38.01 12.20 27.45
C PRO A 704 -37.26 13.49 27.85
N ALA A 705 -37.98 14.59 28.01
CA ALA A 705 -37.41 15.85 28.47
C ALA A 705 -37.54 16.00 29.99
N GLN A 706 -36.47 15.69 30.75
CA GLN A 706 -36.44 15.98 32.20
C GLN A 706 -35.02 16.12 32.80
N LEU A 707 -34.13 16.88 32.16
CA LEU A 707 -32.85 17.31 32.79
C LEU A 707 -32.29 18.66 32.26
N CYS A 708 -33.04 19.39 31.43
CA CYS A 708 -32.58 20.66 30.83
C CYS A 708 -33.07 21.89 31.61
N THR A 709 -32.50 22.14 32.78
CA THR A 709 -32.47 23.49 33.38
C THR A 709 -31.06 23.82 33.84
N CYS A 710 -30.55 24.99 33.48
CA CYS A 710 -29.24 25.44 33.94
C CYS A 710 -29.30 25.63 35.47
N PRO A 711 -28.33 25.10 36.26
CA PRO A 711 -28.35 25.31 37.70
C PRO A 711 -28.16 26.80 38.01
N SER A 712 -29.08 27.36 38.81
CA SER A 712 -28.91 28.68 39.41
C SER A 712 -27.69 28.69 40.34
N PRO A 713 -27.17 29.87 40.74
CA PRO A 713 -25.97 29.96 41.59
C PRO A 713 -26.04 29.19 42.92
N GLN A 714 -27.24 28.81 43.36
CA GLN A 714 -27.49 28.07 44.60
C GLN A 714 -27.28 26.55 44.47
N ASN A 715 -27.23 25.99 43.25
CA ASN A 715 -27.04 24.55 43.01
C ASN A 715 -25.58 24.12 42.84
N LEU A 716 -24.61 25.04 42.94
CA LEU A 716 -23.18 24.75 42.82
C LEU A 716 -22.67 23.70 43.83
N GLY A 717 -23.27 23.61 45.03
CA GLY A 717 -22.89 22.62 46.04
C GLY A 717 -23.20 21.17 45.63
N ALA A 718 -24.36 20.93 45.01
CA ALA A 718 -24.73 19.61 44.50
C ALA A 718 -23.88 19.22 43.27
N ALA A 719 -23.63 20.17 42.37
CA ALA A 719 -22.72 19.99 41.24
C ALA A 719 -21.30 19.65 41.73
N ARG A 720 -20.79 20.30 42.79
CA ARG A 720 -19.47 20.00 43.37
C ARG A 720 -19.37 18.56 43.91
N LYS A 721 -20.45 18.05 44.51
CA LYS A 721 -20.50 16.67 45.04
C LYS A 721 -20.51 15.63 43.92
N LEU A 722 -21.31 15.84 42.87
CA LEU A 722 -21.33 14.98 41.68
C LEU A 722 -20.06 15.09 40.81
N LEU A 723 -19.34 16.23 40.89
CA LEU A 723 -18.00 16.39 40.33
C LEU A 723 -16.93 15.62 41.12
N GLN A 724 -17.07 15.49 42.44
CA GLN A 724 -16.20 14.63 43.26
C GLN A 724 -16.42 13.14 42.93
N ASP A 725 -17.66 12.73 42.64
CA ASP A 725 -17.99 11.39 42.12
C ASP A 725 -17.56 11.18 40.64
N LYS A 726 -17.03 12.21 39.98
CA LYS A 726 -16.53 12.22 38.58
C LYS A 726 -17.54 11.64 37.57
N SER A 727 -18.82 11.93 37.80
CA SER A 727 -19.94 11.47 36.97
C SER A 727 -19.79 11.90 35.51
N LEU A 728 -20.01 10.94 34.60
CA LEU A 728 -19.92 11.15 33.16
C LEU A 728 -20.85 12.26 32.67
N ALA A 729 -22.09 12.24 33.15
CA ALA A 729 -23.14 13.17 32.75
C ALA A 729 -22.79 14.62 33.11
N VAL A 730 -22.11 14.83 34.25
CA VAL A 730 -21.70 16.17 34.69
C VAL A 730 -20.49 16.67 33.90
N THR A 731 -19.51 15.80 33.66
CA THR A 731 -18.35 16.13 32.82
C THR A 731 -18.77 16.44 31.38
N TRP A 732 -19.73 15.69 30.85
CA TRP A 732 -20.34 15.91 29.54
C TRP A 732 -21.13 17.23 29.46
N HIS A 733 -21.95 17.54 30.48
CA HIS A 733 -22.69 18.79 30.56
C HIS A 733 -21.74 20.01 30.60
N LEU A 734 -20.64 19.93 31.36
CA LEU A 734 -19.63 20.99 31.41
C LEU A 734 -18.88 21.16 30.08
N LEU A 735 -18.51 20.06 29.42
CA LEU A 735 -17.91 20.11 28.09
C LEU A 735 -18.83 20.84 27.10
N TYR A 736 -20.12 20.48 27.07
CA TYR A 736 -21.10 21.07 26.16
C TYR A 736 -21.38 22.55 26.46
N CYS A 737 -21.47 22.93 27.74
CA CYS A 737 -21.84 24.29 28.15
C CYS A 737 -20.66 25.27 28.34
N ARG A 738 -19.41 24.79 28.50
CA ARG A 738 -18.24 25.63 28.83
C ARG A 738 -16.99 25.36 27.99
N GLY A 739 -16.92 24.24 27.27
CA GLY A 739 -15.76 23.85 26.46
C GLY A 739 -14.63 23.15 27.25
N PRO A 740 -13.66 22.54 26.54
CA PRO A 740 -12.67 21.62 27.13
C PRO A 740 -11.63 22.32 28.03
N GLU A 741 -11.22 23.54 27.69
CA GLU A 741 -10.18 24.29 28.41
C GLU A 741 -10.74 25.08 29.62
N TRP A 742 -12.00 24.87 29.99
CA TRP A 742 -12.62 25.55 31.13
C TRP A 742 -12.17 24.97 32.47
N HIS A 743 -11.63 25.80 33.37
CA HIS A 743 -11.19 25.40 34.71
C HIS A 743 -12.37 25.21 35.67
N THR A 744 -12.45 24.03 36.30
CA THR A 744 -13.60 23.63 37.13
C THR A 744 -13.58 24.15 38.58
N GLY A 745 -12.44 24.65 39.07
CA GLY A 745 -12.31 25.12 40.46
C GLY A 745 -12.44 24.02 41.53
N LEU A 746 -12.23 22.77 41.14
CA LEU A 746 -12.06 21.62 42.04
C LEU A 746 -10.63 21.60 42.59
N ASP A 747 -10.51 21.29 43.88
CA ASP A 747 -9.28 20.97 44.63
C ASP A 747 -8.13 22.02 44.64
N SER A 748 -8.16 23.03 43.77
CA SER A 748 -7.18 24.12 43.70
C SER A 748 -7.71 25.34 42.92
N GLN A 749 -6.93 26.43 42.88
CA GLN A 749 -7.20 27.66 42.12
C GLN A 749 -5.98 27.99 41.22
N PRO A 750 -6.13 28.03 39.89
CA PRO A 750 -7.25 27.48 39.13
C PRO A 750 -7.31 25.94 39.27
N GLY A 751 -8.52 25.38 39.31
CA GLY A 751 -8.74 23.93 39.37
C GLY A 751 -8.52 23.23 38.01
N PRO A 752 -8.64 21.89 37.94
CA PRO A 752 -8.41 21.16 36.70
C PRO A 752 -9.41 21.56 35.61
N THR A 753 -8.97 21.53 34.37
CA THR A 753 -9.79 21.76 33.17
C THR A 753 -10.75 20.60 32.93
N VAL A 754 -11.83 20.85 32.16
CA VAL A 754 -12.74 19.77 31.71
C VAL A 754 -11.98 18.69 30.92
N LYS A 755 -10.96 19.08 30.14
CA LYS A 755 -10.06 18.18 29.41
C LYS A 755 -9.21 17.29 30.31
N GLU A 756 -8.67 17.83 31.41
CA GLU A 756 -7.94 17.04 32.42
C GLU A 756 -8.88 16.05 33.13
N LEU A 757 -10.11 16.47 33.47
CA LEU A 757 -11.12 15.58 34.05
C LEU A 757 -11.55 14.47 33.08
N LEU A 758 -11.75 14.79 31.79
CA LEU A 758 -12.02 13.80 30.74
C LEU A 758 -10.85 12.83 30.54
N THR A 759 -9.60 13.30 30.70
CA THR A 759 -8.41 12.47 30.62
C THR A 759 -8.30 11.52 31.81
N GLU A 760 -8.62 11.96 33.02
CA GLU A 760 -8.69 11.08 34.19
C GLU A 760 -9.85 10.06 34.06
N LEU A 761 -11.00 10.50 33.58
CA LEU A 761 -12.16 9.65 33.32
C LEU A 761 -11.83 8.57 32.27
N TYR A 762 -11.12 8.92 31.20
CA TYR A 762 -10.61 7.97 30.20
C TYR A 762 -9.77 6.85 30.85
N VAL A 763 -8.87 7.19 31.79
CA VAL A 763 -8.06 6.19 32.50
C VAL A 763 -8.95 5.27 33.34
N ARG A 764 -9.84 5.82 34.19
CA ARG A 764 -10.76 5.05 35.06
C ARG A 764 -11.71 4.13 34.28
N VAL A 765 -12.19 4.61 33.13
CA VAL A 765 -13.07 3.85 32.23
C VAL A 765 -12.28 2.78 31.48
N GLY A 766 -10.99 3.03 31.22
CA GLY A 766 -10.03 2.04 30.75
C GLY A 766 -9.82 0.89 31.74
N ASP A 767 -9.63 1.20 33.03
CA ASP A 767 -9.47 0.21 34.10
C ASP A 767 -10.70 -0.71 34.22
N THR A 768 -11.91 -0.16 34.04
CA THR A 768 -13.18 -0.92 34.05
C THR A 768 -13.55 -1.52 32.69
N ARG A 769 -12.77 -1.27 31.63
CA ARG A 769 -12.92 -1.82 30.27
C ARG A 769 -14.32 -1.60 29.64
N GLN A 770 -14.95 -0.44 29.90
CA GLN A 770 -16.27 -0.10 29.32
C GLN A 770 -16.12 0.42 27.88
N TRP A 771 -15.92 -0.50 26.92
CA TRP A 771 -15.44 -0.20 25.57
C TRP A 771 -16.22 0.88 24.78
N ALA A 772 -17.55 0.87 24.81
CA ALA A 772 -18.34 1.90 24.11
C ALA A 772 -18.04 3.31 24.64
N LEU A 773 -17.79 3.42 25.95
CA LEU A 773 -17.50 4.66 26.61
C LEU A 773 -16.05 5.11 26.39
N ILE A 774 -15.10 4.18 26.35
CA ILE A 774 -13.71 4.46 25.95
C ILE A 774 -13.66 5.02 24.53
N ARG A 775 -14.36 4.40 23.57
CA ARG A 775 -14.51 4.90 22.18
C ARG A 775 -15.04 6.32 22.15
N TYR A 776 -16.11 6.59 22.90
CA TYR A 776 -16.73 7.91 22.97
C TYR A 776 -15.80 8.99 23.54
N ILE A 777 -15.17 8.73 24.69
CA ILE A 777 -14.22 9.68 25.30
C ILE A 777 -13.00 9.90 24.42
N SER A 778 -12.53 8.87 23.70
CA SER A 778 -11.42 8.99 22.74
C SER A 778 -11.74 9.93 21.58
N GLY A 779 -12.95 9.85 21.04
CA GLY A 779 -13.44 10.77 20.01
C GLY A 779 -13.54 12.22 20.51
N ILE A 780 -14.04 12.42 21.74
CA ILE A 780 -14.09 13.75 22.39
C ILE A 780 -12.69 14.34 22.55
N LEU A 781 -11.75 13.55 23.09
CA LEU A 781 -10.37 13.97 23.35
C LEU A 781 -9.52 14.05 22.06
N LYS A 782 -10.08 13.65 20.91
CA LYS A 782 -9.37 13.50 19.62
C LYS A 782 -8.06 12.71 19.78
N LYS A 783 -8.13 11.61 20.54
CA LYS A 783 -7.02 10.67 20.72
C LYS A 783 -6.59 10.15 19.35
N LYS A 784 -5.28 10.13 19.10
CA LYS A 784 -4.76 9.67 17.81
C LYS A 784 -4.72 8.15 17.78
N VAL A 785 -5.46 7.55 16.85
CA VAL A 785 -5.24 6.16 16.44
C VAL A 785 -3.82 6.04 15.89
N GLU A 786 -2.99 5.20 16.49
CA GLU A 786 -1.63 4.96 16.03
C GLU A 786 -1.64 4.27 14.67
N ALA A 787 -0.67 4.61 13.81
CA ALA A 787 -0.49 4.01 12.48
C ALA A 787 -1.76 4.05 11.58
N LEU A 788 -2.65 5.04 11.72
CA LEU A 788 -3.86 5.15 10.88
C LEU A 788 -3.53 5.47 9.41
N ASP A 789 -2.60 6.40 9.18
CA ASP A 789 -2.10 6.78 7.87
C ASP A 789 -1.18 5.70 7.27
N GLU A 790 -0.42 4.99 8.11
CA GLU A 790 0.28 3.75 7.73
C GLU A 790 -0.71 2.64 7.32
N ALA A 791 -1.78 2.41 8.08
CA ALA A 791 -2.82 1.42 7.77
C ALA A 791 -3.60 1.77 6.48
N CYS A 792 -3.89 3.05 6.27
CA CYS A 792 -4.45 3.55 5.01
C CYS A 792 -3.49 3.28 3.84
N THR A 793 -2.19 3.59 4.03
CA THR A 793 -1.12 3.32 3.06
C THR A 793 -1.01 1.83 2.75
N ASP A 794 -0.99 0.95 3.76
CA ASP A 794 -0.89 -0.51 3.60
C ASP A 794 -2.06 -1.10 2.80
N LEU A 795 -3.28 -0.57 2.97
CA LEU A 795 -4.43 -1.04 2.20
C LEU A 795 -4.40 -0.56 0.75
N LEU A 796 -4.11 0.72 0.55
CA LEU A 796 -3.91 1.31 -0.77
C LEU A 796 -2.72 0.67 -1.50
N SER A 797 -1.67 0.27 -0.76
CA SER A 797 -0.49 -0.37 -1.33
C SER A 797 -0.82 -1.71 -1.95
N HIS A 798 -1.71 -2.50 -1.33
CA HIS A 798 -2.22 -3.74 -1.89
C HIS A 798 -3.30 -3.51 -2.97
N GLN A 799 -3.31 -2.32 -3.57
CA GLN A 799 -4.22 -1.89 -4.64
C GLN A 799 -5.70 -1.93 -4.25
N LYS A 800 -6.01 -1.61 -2.99
CA LYS A 800 -7.39 -1.52 -2.49
C LYS A 800 -7.77 -0.06 -2.29
N GLN A 801 -8.67 0.46 -3.12
CA GLN A 801 -9.34 1.73 -2.84
C GLN A 801 -10.16 1.59 -1.56
N LEU A 802 -10.20 2.63 -0.75
CA LEU A 802 -11.01 2.64 0.48
C LEU A 802 -12.22 3.55 0.30
N THR A 803 -13.35 3.21 0.92
CA THR A 803 -14.41 4.19 1.17
C THR A 803 -14.81 4.22 2.63
N VAL A 804 -15.13 5.41 3.11
CA VAL A 804 -15.63 5.67 4.47
C VAL A 804 -16.98 6.38 4.41
N GLY A 805 -17.81 6.23 5.45
CA GLY A 805 -19.21 6.61 5.40
C GLY A 805 -20.10 5.57 4.69
N LEU A 806 -21.41 5.83 4.66
CA LEU A 806 -22.41 4.94 4.04
C LEU A 806 -22.89 5.49 2.69
N PRO A 807 -23.15 4.63 1.68
CA PRO A 807 -23.67 5.06 0.39
C PRO A 807 -25.08 5.69 0.49
N PRO A 808 -25.49 6.45 -0.54
CA PRO A 808 -24.69 6.90 -1.69
C PRO A 808 -23.81 8.13 -1.38
N GLU A 809 -22.98 8.54 -2.34
CA GLU A 809 -22.34 9.85 -2.34
C GLU A 809 -23.39 10.97 -2.19
N PRO A 810 -23.10 12.09 -1.48
CA PRO A 810 -21.79 12.52 -0.99
C PRO A 810 -21.44 12.07 0.44
N ARG A 811 -22.24 11.17 1.05
CA ARG A 811 -22.02 10.66 2.42
C ARG A 811 -20.87 9.66 2.47
N GLU A 812 -20.81 8.77 1.48
CA GLU A 812 -19.62 7.97 1.20
C GLU A 812 -18.51 8.85 0.59
N LYS A 813 -17.27 8.67 1.07
CA LYS A 813 -16.06 9.33 0.56
C LYS A 813 -15.07 8.27 0.09
N THR A 814 -14.53 8.44 -1.12
CA THR A 814 -13.50 7.55 -1.68
C THR A 814 -12.10 8.07 -1.38
N ILE A 815 -11.21 7.18 -0.94
CA ILE A 815 -9.78 7.40 -0.75
C ILE A 815 -9.07 6.50 -1.77
N SER A 816 -8.36 7.12 -2.73
CA SER A 816 -7.68 6.46 -3.85
C SER A 816 -6.16 6.60 -3.85
N ALA A 817 -5.62 7.48 -3.01
CA ALA A 817 -4.19 7.70 -2.79
C ALA A 817 -3.95 7.94 -1.29
N PRO A 818 -2.74 7.70 -0.73
CA PRO A 818 -2.52 7.85 0.70
C PRO A 818 -2.55 9.32 1.13
N ILE A 819 -3.29 9.59 2.20
CA ILE A 819 -3.59 10.95 2.69
C ILE A 819 -2.85 11.20 4.01
N PRO A 820 -2.30 12.40 4.26
CA PRO A 820 -1.72 12.75 5.56
C PRO A 820 -2.72 12.56 6.70
N TYR A 821 -2.25 12.06 7.85
CA TYR A 821 -3.04 11.75 9.04
C TYR A 821 -4.16 12.77 9.35
N GLU A 822 -3.83 14.06 9.36
CA GLU A 822 -4.76 15.12 9.81
C GLU A 822 -5.85 15.45 8.80
N GLU A 823 -5.65 15.12 7.52
CA GLU A 823 -6.66 15.24 6.47
C GLU A 823 -7.51 13.96 6.41
N LEU A 824 -6.89 12.79 6.59
CA LEU A 824 -7.58 11.50 6.70
C LEU A 824 -8.60 11.49 7.85
N VAL A 825 -8.22 11.97 9.05
CA VAL A 825 -9.15 12.08 10.19
C VAL A 825 -10.31 13.04 9.91
N ARG A 826 -10.07 14.18 9.25
CA ARG A 826 -11.14 15.12 8.86
C ARG A 826 -12.12 14.49 7.88
N LEU A 827 -11.60 13.78 6.88
CA LEU A 827 -12.41 13.07 5.88
C LEU A 827 -13.29 12.00 6.55
N ILE A 828 -12.76 11.26 7.52
CA ILE A 828 -13.52 10.28 8.32
C ILE A 828 -14.58 10.97 9.20
N ASP A 829 -14.27 12.08 9.88
CA ASP A 829 -15.22 12.84 10.70
C ASP A 829 -16.39 13.40 9.87
N GLU A 830 -16.10 13.89 8.65
CA GLU A 830 -17.12 14.37 7.70
C GLU A 830 -18.00 13.22 7.18
N ALA A 831 -17.39 12.10 6.76
CA ALA A 831 -18.12 10.91 6.30
C ALA A 831 -18.96 10.24 7.41
N SER A 832 -18.58 10.45 8.66
CA SER A 832 -19.28 9.96 9.86
C SER A 832 -20.38 10.91 10.36
N GLU A 833 -20.73 11.97 9.60
CA GLU A 833 -21.74 12.98 9.98
C GLU A 833 -21.43 13.64 11.34
N LYS A 834 -20.13 13.77 11.69
CA LYS A 834 -19.63 14.23 13.01
C LYS A 834 -20.03 13.34 14.20
N ASN A 835 -20.46 12.10 13.96
CA ASN A 835 -20.65 11.11 15.01
C ASN A 835 -19.29 10.55 15.48
N LEU A 836 -18.83 11.03 16.63
CA LEU A 836 -17.53 10.69 17.23
C LEU A 836 -17.32 9.17 17.39
N SER A 837 -18.37 8.43 17.78
CA SER A 837 -18.32 6.98 17.94
C SER A 837 -18.06 6.26 16.62
N VAL A 838 -18.74 6.68 15.55
CA VAL A 838 -18.60 6.08 14.22
C VAL A 838 -17.27 6.47 13.57
N SER A 839 -16.77 7.68 13.81
CA SER A 839 -15.43 8.10 13.36
C SER A 839 -14.33 7.24 13.97
N ILE A 840 -14.33 7.08 15.31
CA ILE A 840 -13.35 6.23 16.00
C ILE A 840 -13.46 4.76 15.57
N LEU A 841 -14.69 4.22 15.46
CA LEU A 841 -14.91 2.86 14.96
C LEU A 841 -14.39 2.68 13.52
N THR A 842 -14.60 3.67 12.64
CA THR A 842 -14.08 3.62 11.26
C THR A 842 -12.55 3.56 11.23
N GLN A 843 -11.89 4.30 12.13
CA GLN A 843 -10.43 4.27 12.27
C GLN A 843 -9.94 2.92 12.84
N GLU A 844 -10.62 2.33 13.84
CA GLU A 844 -10.31 0.98 14.34
C GLU A 844 -10.40 -0.08 13.23
N ILE A 845 -11.52 -0.10 12.50
CA ILE A 845 -11.74 -1.09 11.43
C ILE A 845 -10.70 -0.92 10.32
N MET A 846 -10.29 0.31 9.98
CA MET A 846 -9.20 0.56 9.02
C MET A 846 -7.87 -0.08 9.47
N VAL A 847 -7.50 0.06 10.75
CA VAL A 847 -6.30 -0.59 11.31
C VAL A 847 -6.43 -2.11 11.27
N TYR A 848 -7.59 -2.68 11.65
CA TYR A 848 -7.78 -4.13 11.61
C TYR A 848 -7.75 -4.69 10.17
N LEU A 849 -8.32 -3.98 9.21
CA LEU A 849 -8.23 -4.32 7.78
C LEU A 849 -6.77 -4.36 7.31
N ALA A 850 -5.96 -3.37 7.69
CA ALA A 850 -4.53 -3.33 7.35
C ALA A 850 -3.74 -4.47 8.02
N MET A 851 -4.03 -4.80 9.29
CA MET A 851 -3.46 -5.98 9.95
C MET A 851 -3.80 -7.26 9.16
N TYR A 852 -5.07 -7.45 8.77
CA TYR A 852 -5.46 -8.61 7.97
C TYR A 852 -4.81 -8.62 6.59
N MET A 853 -4.62 -7.46 5.94
CA MET A 853 -3.91 -7.37 4.67
C MET A 853 -2.46 -7.86 4.79
N ARG A 854 -1.76 -7.44 5.87
CA ARG A 854 -0.38 -7.88 6.14
C ARG A 854 -0.27 -9.37 6.46
N THR A 855 -1.22 -9.94 7.21
CA THR A 855 -1.13 -11.36 7.66
C THR A 855 -1.80 -12.37 6.72
N GLN A 856 -2.87 -12.00 6.03
CA GLN A 856 -3.74 -12.89 5.24
C GLN A 856 -4.34 -12.13 4.03
N PRO A 857 -3.52 -11.68 3.07
CA PRO A 857 -3.97 -10.87 1.93
C PRO A 857 -5.00 -11.59 1.04
N THR A 858 -5.04 -12.93 1.08
CA THR A 858 -6.04 -13.77 0.39
C THR A 858 -7.48 -13.48 0.81
N LEU A 859 -7.72 -12.92 2.01
CA LEU A 859 -9.04 -12.42 2.44
C LEU A 859 -9.58 -11.29 1.55
N PHE A 860 -8.71 -10.62 0.78
CA PHE A 860 -9.04 -9.50 -0.10
C PHE A 860 -8.92 -9.82 -1.59
N ALA A 861 -8.85 -11.11 -1.94
CA ALA A 861 -8.86 -11.57 -3.34
C ALA A 861 -10.16 -11.12 -4.04
N GLU A 862 -10.03 -10.67 -5.29
CA GLU A 862 -11.14 -10.14 -6.12
C GLU A 862 -12.00 -9.04 -5.47
N MET A 863 -11.38 -8.21 -4.63
CA MET A 863 -11.94 -6.96 -4.12
C MET A 863 -10.99 -5.82 -4.50
N PHE A 864 -11.44 -4.82 -5.28
CA PHE A 864 -10.62 -3.63 -5.58
C PHE A 864 -11.00 -2.41 -4.72
N ARG A 865 -12.21 -2.40 -4.14
CA ARG A 865 -12.67 -1.35 -3.22
C ARG A 865 -13.21 -1.92 -1.91
N ILE A 866 -12.62 -1.51 -0.79
CA ILE A 866 -13.04 -1.89 0.57
C ILE A 866 -13.94 -0.78 1.13
N ARG A 867 -15.23 -1.08 1.31
CA ARG A 867 -16.25 -0.12 1.73
C ARG A 867 -16.50 -0.21 3.24
N ILE A 868 -15.73 0.54 4.03
CA ILE A 868 -15.65 0.38 5.49
C ILE A 868 -17.01 0.61 6.17
N GLY A 869 -17.80 1.58 5.70
CA GLY A 869 -19.16 1.80 6.23
C GLY A 869 -20.11 0.63 5.99
N LEU A 870 -20.06 0.00 4.80
CA LEU A 870 -20.86 -1.20 4.52
C LEU A 870 -20.39 -2.40 5.35
N ILE A 871 -19.09 -2.53 5.59
CA ILE A 871 -18.54 -3.57 6.48
C ILE A 871 -19.09 -3.40 7.90
N ILE A 872 -19.08 -2.18 8.46
CA ILE A 872 -19.66 -1.87 9.78
C ILE A 872 -21.16 -2.18 9.81
N GLN A 873 -21.91 -1.82 8.76
CA GLN A 873 -23.33 -2.13 8.65
C GLN A 873 -23.60 -3.64 8.61
N VAL A 874 -22.79 -4.41 7.88
CA VAL A 874 -22.87 -5.88 7.84
C VAL A 874 -22.54 -6.46 9.21
N MET A 875 -21.49 -6.01 9.89
CA MET A 875 -21.14 -6.45 11.25
C MET A 875 -22.30 -6.23 12.24
N ALA A 876 -22.96 -5.06 12.20
CA ALA A 876 -24.14 -4.79 13.02
C ALA A 876 -25.34 -5.68 12.65
N THR A 877 -25.57 -5.93 11.35
CA THR A 877 -26.70 -6.75 10.86
C THR A 877 -26.53 -8.22 11.23
N GLU A 878 -25.31 -8.75 11.12
CA GLU A 878 -25.00 -10.14 11.48
C GLU A 878 -25.08 -10.34 13.01
N LEU A 879 -24.62 -9.36 13.81
CA LEU A 879 -24.87 -9.37 15.26
C LEU A 879 -26.36 -9.35 15.61
N ALA A 880 -27.16 -8.53 14.92
CA ALA A 880 -28.62 -8.48 15.12
C ALA A 880 -29.28 -9.85 14.86
N HIS A 881 -28.82 -10.56 13.82
CA HIS A 881 -29.31 -11.89 13.48
C HIS A 881 -28.88 -12.94 14.53
N SER A 882 -27.58 -13.02 14.85
CA SER A 882 -27.05 -13.99 15.82
C SER A 882 -27.59 -13.79 17.24
N LEU A 883 -27.80 -12.54 17.67
CA LEU A 883 -28.35 -12.21 18.99
C LEU A 883 -29.88 -12.11 19.03
N ARG A 884 -30.56 -12.24 17.87
CA ARG A 884 -32.01 -12.04 17.68
C ARG A 884 -32.53 -10.75 18.33
N CYS A 885 -31.79 -9.65 18.16
CA CYS A 885 -32.10 -8.35 18.77
C CYS A 885 -32.44 -7.28 17.73
N SER A 886 -32.93 -6.13 18.19
CA SER A 886 -33.21 -4.99 17.31
C SER A 886 -31.92 -4.38 16.74
N ALA A 887 -32.03 -3.64 15.63
CA ALA A 887 -30.87 -2.96 15.02
C ALA A 887 -30.21 -1.91 15.93
N GLY A 888 -31.00 -1.26 16.82
CA GLY A 888 -30.48 -0.33 17.82
C GLY A 888 -29.63 -1.04 18.86
N GLU A 889 -30.18 -2.10 19.47
CA GLU A 889 -29.44 -2.96 20.42
C GLU A 889 -28.21 -3.58 19.76
N ALA A 890 -28.28 -4.02 18.51
CA ALA A 890 -27.14 -4.59 17.80
C ALA A 890 -26.00 -3.56 17.62
N THR A 891 -26.34 -2.30 17.39
CA THR A 891 -25.36 -1.20 17.28
C THR A 891 -24.72 -0.90 18.63
N GLU A 892 -25.49 -0.88 19.72
CA GLU A 892 -24.97 -0.73 21.08
C GLU A 892 -24.06 -1.89 21.49
N ASN A 893 -24.46 -3.13 21.15
CA ASN A 893 -23.66 -4.32 21.38
C ASN A 893 -22.35 -4.30 20.57
N LEU A 894 -22.38 -3.85 19.31
CA LEU A 894 -21.18 -3.65 18.48
C LEU A 894 -20.22 -2.65 19.12
N MET A 895 -20.73 -1.51 19.59
CA MET A 895 -19.92 -0.48 20.28
C MET A 895 -19.30 -0.97 21.59
N ASN A 896 -19.92 -1.95 22.25
CA ASN A 896 -19.45 -2.55 23.50
C ASN A 896 -18.49 -3.75 23.33
N LEU A 897 -18.24 -4.23 22.11
CA LEU A 897 -17.23 -5.28 21.88
C LEU A 897 -15.83 -4.82 22.27
N SER A 898 -15.00 -5.72 22.80
CA SER A 898 -13.57 -5.45 22.96
C SER A 898 -12.89 -5.28 21.59
N PRO A 899 -11.72 -4.61 21.52
CA PRO A 899 -10.91 -4.57 20.31
C PRO A 899 -10.66 -5.94 19.68
N SER A 900 -10.33 -6.97 20.46
CA SER A 900 -10.08 -8.32 19.96
C SER A 900 -11.34 -9.06 19.50
N ASP A 901 -12.48 -8.89 20.19
CA ASP A 901 -13.76 -9.48 19.74
C ASP A 901 -14.24 -8.79 18.45
N MET A 902 -14.08 -7.47 18.33
CA MET A 902 -14.41 -6.72 17.12
C MET A 902 -13.51 -7.08 15.92
N LYS A 903 -12.21 -7.25 16.14
CA LYS A 903 -11.27 -7.79 15.14
C LYS A 903 -11.70 -9.20 14.69
N SER A 904 -12.09 -10.06 15.64
CA SER A 904 -12.58 -11.43 15.35
C SER A 904 -13.88 -11.42 14.53
N LEU A 905 -14.84 -10.54 14.84
CA LEU A 905 -16.06 -10.36 14.03
C LEU A 905 -15.71 -10.03 12.58
N LEU A 906 -14.81 -9.06 12.37
CA LEU A 906 -14.37 -8.65 11.05
C LEU A 906 -13.77 -9.81 10.25
N TYR A 907 -12.97 -10.68 10.88
CA TYR A 907 -12.44 -11.89 10.23
C TYR A 907 -13.54 -12.83 9.73
N HIS A 908 -14.59 -13.07 10.53
CA HIS A 908 -15.70 -13.93 10.10
C HIS A 908 -16.50 -13.30 8.94
N ILE A 909 -16.66 -11.97 8.91
CA ILE A 909 -17.26 -11.25 7.78
C ILE A 909 -16.41 -11.39 6.51
N LEU A 910 -15.10 -11.15 6.59
CA LEU A 910 -14.20 -11.19 5.42
C LEU A 910 -14.00 -12.62 4.88
N SER A 911 -13.83 -13.60 5.76
CA SER A 911 -13.68 -15.02 5.37
C SER A 911 -15.01 -15.65 4.92
N GLY A 912 -16.15 -15.09 5.35
CA GLY A 912 -17.48 -15.66 5.11
C GLY A 912 -17.81 -16.87 6.00
N LYS A 913 -16.92 -17.26 6.92
CA LYS A 913 -17.17 -18.34 7.89
C LYS A 913 -18.42 -18.04 8.75
N GLU A 914 -19.07 -19.11 9.22
CA GLU A 914 -20.09 -19.02 10.26
C GLU A 914 -19.43 -18.81 11.64
N PHE A 915 -20.15 -18.18 12.56
CA PHE A 915 -19.68 -17.89 13.93
C PHE A 915 -20.86 -17.88 14.90
N ALA A 916 -20.59 -18.23 16.15
CA ALA A 916 -21.55 -18.14 17.26
C ALA A 916 -21.25 -16.90 18.10
N VAL A 917 -22.30 -16.39 18.75
CA VAL A 917 -22.22 -15.24 19.65
C VAL A 917 -22.78 -15.65 21.00
N GLU A 918 -21.94 -15.67 22.03
CA GLU A 918 -22.32 -16.03 23.38
C GLU A 918 -22.47 -14.78 24.25
N ARG A 919 -23.56 -14.70 25.02
CA ARG A 919 -23.75 -13.67 26.05
C ARG A 919 -23.27 -14.21 27.39
N SER A 920 -22.10 -13.77 27.83
CA SER A 920 -21.58 -14.03 29.16
C SER A 920 -22.06 -12.94 30.13
N VAL A 921 -22.86 -13.34 31.14
CA VAL A 921 -23.24 -12.45 32.23
C VAL A 921 -22.16 -12.54 33.31
N ARG A 922 -21.30 -11.52 33.40
CA ARG A 922 -20.33 -11.40 34.50
C ARG A 922 -20.97 -10.63 35.66
N SER A 923 -21.11 -11.29 36.80
CA SER A 923 -21.53 -10.66 38.05
C SER A 923 -20.30 -10.05 38.74
N ALA A 924 -20.09 -8.74 38.56
CA ALA A 924 -19.21 -7.94 39.38
C ALA A 924 -19.99 -6.69 39.84
N ASP A 925 -20.03 -6.51 41.16
CA ASP A 925 -20.82 -5.55 41.95
C ASP A 925 -21.58 -4.40 41.22
N LEU A 926 -22.91 -4.46 41.33
CA LEU A 926 -23.88 -3.37 41.12
C LEU A 926 -23.98 -2.73 39.71
N SER A 927 -23.26 -3.18 38.69
CA SER A 927 -23.57 -2.86 37.29
C SER A 927 -23.59 -4.10 36.39
N PHE A 928 -24.76 -4.42 35.81
CA PHE A 928 -24.91 -5.51 34.85
C PHE A 928 -24.24 -5.15 33.51
N THR A 929 -23.02 -5.62 33.27
CA THR A 929 -22.38 -5.53 31.95
C THR A 929 -22.45 -6.89 31.24
N THR A 930 -23.29 -6.99 30.22
CA THR A 930 -23.36 -8.17 29.33
C THR A 930 -22.09 -8.23 28.48
N ALA A 931 -21.20 -9.18 28.75
CA ALA A 931 -20.02 -9.40 27.93
C ALA A 931 -20.39 -10.29 26.74
N ILE A 932 -20.13 -9.84 25.51
CA ILE A 932 -20.33 -10.63 24.30
C ILE A 932 -18.99 -11.21 23.87
N SER A 933 -18.94 -12.54 23.70
CA SER A 933 -17.80 -13.24 23.12
C SER A 933 -18.19 -13.88 21.78
N ILE A 934 -17.25 -13.86 20.83
CA ILE A 934 -17.43 -14.42 19.49
C ILE A 934 -16.63 -15.72 19.42
N CYS A 935 -17.32 -16.81 19.10
CA CYS A 935 -16.78 -18.16 19.09
C CYS A 935 -16.85 -18.75 17.67
N GLU A 936 -15.76 -19.38 17.21
CA GLU A 936 -15.79 -20.14 15.97
C GLU A 936 -16.63 -21.41 16.18
N VAL A 937 -17.63 -21.63 15.32
CA VAL A 937 -18.40 -22.88 15.33
C VAL A 937 -17.54 -23.96 14.69
N GLY A 938 -17.31 -25.07 15.39
CA GLY A 938 -16.49 -26.18 14.91
C GLY A 938 -16.94 -26.66 13.53
N ALA A 939 -15.99 -27.14 12.72
CA ALA A 939 -16.05 -27.24 11.26
C ALA A 939 -17.28 -27.97 10.65
N VAL A 940 -18.43 -27.30 10.64
CA VAL A 940 -19.54 -27.58 9.73
C VAL A 940 -19.11 -27.08 8.36
N GLY A 941 -18.38 -27.96 7.65
CA GLY A 941 -17.93 -27.81 6.26
C GLY A 941 -17.65 -26.37 5.84
N ALA A 942 -16.44 -25.86 6.08
CA ALA A 942 -15.95 -24.71 5.34
C ALA A 942 -16.24 -24.95 3.86
N THR A 943 -17.08 -24.11 3.26
CA THR A 943 -17.41 -24.23 1.85
C THR A 943 -16.14 -23.95 1.07
N LYS A 944 -15.43 -25.04 0.74
CA LYS A 944 -14.46 -25.04 -0.35
C LYS A 944 -15.13 -24.32 -1.54
N PRO A 945 -14.39 -23.57 -2.36
CA PRO A 945 -14.96 -22.85 -3.48
C PRO A 945 -15.40 -23.82 -4.59
N GLU A 946 -16.45 -24.61 -4.33
CA GLU A 946 -17.16 -25.44 -5.29
C GLU A 946 -17.99 -24.51 -6.18
N ARG A 947 -17.27 -23.75 -7.01
CA ARG A 947 -17.72 -23.17 -8.28
C ARG A 947 -18.04 -24.27 -9.32
N ALA A 948 -18.36 -25.48 -8.84
CA ALA A 948 -18.64 -26.69 -9.61
C ALA A 948 -19.88 -26.52 -10.48
N GLY A 949 -20.86 -25.71 -10.08
CA GLY A 949 -22.03 -25.38 -10.91
C GLY A 949 -21.63 -24.75 -12.25
N ILE A 950 -20.67 -23.82 -12.27
CA ILE A 950 -20.21 -23.15 -13.50
C ILE A 950 -19.40 -24.11 -14.38
N VAL A 951 -18.53 -24.94 -13.77
CA VAL A 951 -17.76 -25.97 -14.50
C VAL A 951 -18.71 -27.01 -15.10
N ARG A 952 -19.73 -27.43 -14.35
CA ARG A 952 -20.76 -28.37 -14.78
C ARG A 952 -21.57 -27.80 -15.95
N LEU A 953 -22.08 -26.56 -15.85
CA LEU A 953 -22.78 -25.89 -16.94
C LEU A 953 -21.87 -25.78 -18.19
N LYS A 954 -20.59 -25.41 -18.01
CA LYS A 954 -19.61 -25.31 -19.10
C LYS A 954 -19.25 -26.69 -19.70
N SER A 955 -19.35 -27.78 -18.93
CA SER A 955 -19.18 -29.15 -19.44
C SER A 955 -20.43 -29.68 -20.14
N GLU A 956 -21.63 -29.36 -19.65
CA GLU A 956 -22.91 -29.72 -20.27
C GLU A 956 -23.04 -29.02 -21.64
N ILE A 957 -22.73 -27.72 -21.72
CA ILE A 957 -22.65 -26.96 -22.99
C ILE A 957 -21.62 -27.53 -23.96
N LYS A 958 -20.49 -28.07 -23.46
CA LYS A 958 -19.47 -28.71 -24.30
C LYS A 958 -19.86 -30.14 -24.74
N GLN A 959 -20.56 -30.90 -23.90
CA GLN A 959 -20.99 -32.27 -24.23
C GLN A 959 -22.03 -32.30 -25.35
N VAL A 960 -22.94 -31.31 -25.41
CA VAL A 960 -23.91 -31.20 -26.52
C VAL A 960 -23.20 -31.10 -27.89
N ARG A 961 -22.05 -30.40 -27.98
CA ARG A 961 -21.26 -30.31 -29.22
C ARG A 961 -20.51 -31.58 -29.62
N ALA A 962 -20.30 -32.54 -28.71
CA ALA A 962 -19.59 -33.79 -29.00
C ALA A 962 -20.52 -34.92 -29.50
N GLY A 963 -21.84 -34.77 -29.36
CA GLY A 963 -22.83 -35.80 -29.74
C GLY A 963 -23.18 -35.86 -31.23
N SER A 964 -22.71 -34.91 -32.05
CA SER A 964 -23.18 -34.69 -33.42
C SER A 964 -22.36 -35.41 -34.51
N ALA A 965 -21.72 -36.54 -34.21
CA ALA A 965 -20.94 -37.30 -35.20
C ALA A 965 -21.06 -38.83 -35.04
N SER A 966 -21.52 -39.46 -36.14
CA SER A 966 -21.54 -40.91 -36.41
C SER A 966 -22.42 -41.82 -35.53
N SER A 967 -23.42 -42.44 -36.17
CA SER A 967 -24.21 -43.54 -35.64
C SER A 967 -24.26 -44.71 -36.62
N THR A 968 -23.46 -45.76 -36.41
CA THR A 968 -23.60 -47.06 -37.10
C THR A 968 -23.18 -48.25 -36.23
N GLY A 969 -24.15 -48.78 -35.46
CA GLY A 969 -24.49 -50.22 -35.39
C GLY A 969 -23.60 -51.26 -34.67
N ARG A 970 -24.17 -51.83 -33.58
CA ARG A 970 -24.20 -53.29 -33.22
C ARG A 970 -22.87 -53.95 -32.78
N ILE A 971 -22.79 -54.99 -31.92
CA ILE A 971 -23.71 -55.77 -31.04
C ILE A 971 -22.87 -56.57 -30.00
N ASP A 972 -23.45 -56.94 -28.85
CA ASP A 972 -23.06 -57.97 -27.83
C ASP A 972 -21.68 -58.02 -27.12
N GLY A 973 -21.71 -58.45 -25.84
CA GLY A 973 -20.55 -59.09 -25.17
C GLY A 973 -20.23 -58.73 -23.69
N ARG A 974 -20.80 -59.46 -22.73
CA ARG A 974 -20.20 -59.76 -21.39
C ARG A 974 -19.72 -61.23 -21.41
N PRO A 975 -18.84 -61.76 -20.51
CA PRO A 975 -18.56 -61.32 -19.12
C PRO A 975 -17.11 -61.50 -18.54
N SER A 976 -16.96 -61.16 -17.25
CA SER A 976 -16.18 -61.86 -16.19
C SER A 976 -14.67 -61.60 -15.91
N GLY A 977 -14.30 -61.67 -14.61
CA GLY A 977 -12.93 -61.65 -14.04
C GLY A 977 -12.68 -60.53 -13.00
N ASN A 978 -13.08 -60.67 -11.71
CA ASN A 978 -12.30 -61.18 -10.55
C ASN A 978 -10.93 -60.47 -10.30
N SER A 979 -10.50 -60.07 -9.08
CA SER A 979 -11.06 -60.22 -7.71
C SER A 979 -10.39 -59.25 -6.69
N PRO A 980 -10.83 -59.17 -5.41
CA PRO A 980 -10.52 -58.07 -4.45
C PRO A 980 -9.66 -58.49 -3.23
N LEU A 981 -9.43 -57.55 -2.28
CA LEU A 981 -9.20 -57.65 -0.81
C LEU A 981 -8.63 -56.28 -0.32
N SER A 982 -8.74 -55.77 0.91
CA SER A 982 -9.65 -55.98 2.07
C SER A 982 -9.42 -54.83 3.08
N GLY A 983 -10.33 -54.58 4.02
CA GLY A 983 -10.14 -53.58 5.08
C GLY A 983 -10.47 -54.08 6.49
N ALA A 984 -10.00 -53.35 7.51
CA ALA A 984 -10.42 -53.40 8.91
C ALA A 984 -9.98 -52.09 9.61
N GLY A 985 -10.65 -51.53 10.63
CA GLY A 985 -11.89 -51.97 11.28
C GLY A 985 -11.79 -51.90 12.81
N CYS A 986 -12.15 -50.76 13.42
CA CYS A 986 -12.29 -50.62 14.87
C CYS A 986 -13.45 -49.68 15.25
N LEU A 987 -13.64 -49.39 16.54
CA LEU A 987 -14.97 -49.25 17.15
C LEU A 987 -15.01 -48.33 18.39
N LEU A 988 -16.21 -48.21 18.97
CA LEU A 988 -16.61 -47.55 20.23
C LEU A 988 -16.81 -46.02 20.14
N GLY A 989 -17.94 -45.45 20.58
CA GLY A 989 -19.17 -46.09 21.07
C GLY A 989 -20.39 -45.15 21.06
N LYS A 990 -21.60 -45.73 21.01
CA LYS A 990 -22.87 -44.99 21.07
C LYS A 990 -23.41 -44.99 22.50
N GLY A 991 -23.71 -43.81 23.04
CA GLY A 991 -24.59 -43.59 24.19
C GLY A 991 -25.75 -42.70 23.77
N SER A 992 -26.99 -43.07 24.09
CA SER A 992 -28.19 -42.45 23.51
C SER A 992 -28.62 -41.16 24.22
N PHE A 993 -28.88 -40.11 23.44
CA PHE A 993 -29.98 -39.18 23.75
C PHE A 993 -30.65 -38.67 22.47
N SER A 994 -31.45 -39.54 21.85
CA SER A 994 -32.30 -39.21 20.70
C SER A 994 -33.77 -39.47 21.04
N SER A 995 -34.43 -38.47 21.64
CA SER A 995 -35.89 -38.33 21.59
C SER A 995 -36.28 -36.87 21.87
N MET A 996 -37.25 -36.36 21.11
CA MET A 996 -37.79 -34.99 21.13
C MET A 996 -37.01 -33.90 20.37
N LEU A 997 -36.99 -34.04 19.04
CA LEU A 997 -37.24 -32.95 18.08
C LEU A 997 -37.70 -33.61 16.76
N GLU A 998 -39.01 -33.69 16.56
CA GLU A 998 -39.59 -34.25 15.34
C GLU A 998 -39.47 -33.27 14.17
N ASP A 999 -38.67 -33.66 13.18
CA ASP A 999 -38.86 -33.46 11.74
C ASP A 999 -39.60 -32.20 11.23
N GLN A 1000 -39.09 -30.99 11.56
CA GLN A 1000 -39.24 -29.80 10.71
C GLN A 1000 -37.95 -28.96 10.75
N GLY A 1001 -37.37 -28.63 9.58
CA GLY A 1001 -36.29 -27.62 9.48
C GLY A 1001 -35.12 -27.91 8.52
N SER A 1002 -34.99 -29.14 7.98
CA SER A 1002 -33.81 -29.53 7.18
C SER A 1002 -33.68 -28.88 5.79
N LYS A 1003 -34.68 -28.10 5.34
CA LYS A 1003 -34.64 -27.31 4.09
C LYS A 1003 -34.21 -25.84 4.30
N ASP A 1004 -34.51 -25.22 5.43
CA ASP A 1004 -34.24 -23.79 5.67
C ASP A 1004 -32.75 -23.47 5.86
N SER A 1005 -31.97 -24.40 6.44
CA SER A 1005 -30.54 -24.20 6.74
C SER A 1005 -29.72 -23.82 5.50
N ARG A 1006 -29.92 -24.50 4.37
CA ARG A 1006 -29.22 -24.17 3.11
C ARG A 1006 -29.72 -22.86 2.49
N GLN A 1007 -30.94 -22.45 2.81
CA GLN A 1007 -31.56 -21.25 2.24
C GLN A 1007 -30.97 -19.97 2.85
N GLY A 1008 -30.87 -19.91 4.18
CA GLY A 1008 -30.22 -18.79 4.88
C GLY A 1008 -28.74 -18.63 4.49
N GLN A 1009 -28.04 -19.74 4.21
CA GLN A 1009 -26.62 -19.73 3.85
C GLN A 1009 -26.31 -19.00 2.53
N TRP A 1010 -27.07 -19.23 1.44
CA TRP A 1010 -26.82 -18.51 0.18
C TRP A 1010 -27.29 -17.05 0.25
N GLN A 1011 -28.35 -16.74 1.02
CA GLN A 1011 -28.84 -15.37 1.18
C GLN A 1011 -27.81 -14.52 1.95
N ARG A 1012 -27.25 -15.08 3.04
CA ARG A 1012 -26.10 -14.53 3.76
C ARG A 1012 -24.91 -14.35 2.83
N ARG A 1013 -24.57 -15.36 2.02
CA ARG A 1013 -23.43 -15.28 1.07
C ARG A 1013 -23.59 -14.12 0.07
N ARG A 1014 -24.77 -13.95 -0.53
CA ARG A 1014 -25.05 -12.84 -1.45
C ARG A 1014 -24.96 -11.48 -0.78
N ARG A 1015 -25.45 -11.34 0.47
CA ARG A 1015 -25.28 -10.13 1.27
C ARG A 1015 -23.81 -9.80 1.53
N LEU A 1016 -23.01 -10.80 1.91
CA LEU A 1016 -21.58 -10.62 2.19
C LEU A 1016 -20.79 -10.26 0.93
N ASP A 1017 -20.85 -11.07 -0.12
CA ASP A 1017 -20.10 -10.82 -1.36
C ASP A 1017 -20.56 -9.51 -2.03
N GLY A 1018 -21.86 -9.22 -2.03
CA GLY A 1018 -22.40 -7.98 -2.57
C GLY A 1018 -22.01 -6.73 -1.77
N ALA A 1019 -21.84 -6.83 -0.44
CA ALA A 1019 -21.39 -5.71 0.39
C ALA A 1019 -19.88 -5.47 0.26
N LEU A 1020 -19.11 -6.56 0.09
CA LEU A 1020 -17.66 -6.55 -0.12
C LEU A 1020 -17.25 -6.33 -1.59
N ASN A 1021 -18.21 -6.30 -2.53
CA ASN A 1021 -17.99 -6.31 -3.98
C ASN A 1021 -17.09 -7.44 -4.49
N ARG A 1022 -17.17 -8.64 -3.89
CA ARG A 1022 -16.28 -9.74 -4.21
C ARG A 1022 -16.76 -10.49 -5.46
N VAL A 1023 -16.05 -10.32 -6.58
CA VAL A 1023 -16.38 -10.95 -7.87
C VAL A 1023 -15.53 -12.21 -8.15
N PRO A 1024 -15.80 -12.99 -9.21
CA PRO A 1024 -14.90 -14.08 -9.63
C PRO A 1024 -13.64 -13.61 -10.36
N VAL A 1025 -12.57 -14.39 -10.27
CA VAL A 1025 -11.32 -14.18 -10.99
C VAL A 1025 -11.59 -14.09 -12.50
N GLY A 1026 -11.07 -13.05 -13.14
CA GLY A 1026 -11.26 -12.79 -14.56
C GLY A 1026 -12.55 -12.04 -14.93
N PHE A 1027 -13.39 -11.65 -13.95
CA PHE A 1027 -14.67 -10.98 -14.20
C PHE A 1027 -14.51 -9.74 -15.08
N TYR A 1028 -13.62 -8.81 -14.71
CA TYR A 1028 -13.44 -7.55 -15.44
C TYR A 1028 -12.93 -7.77 -16.88
N GLN A 1029 -11.95 -8.66 -17.08
CA GLN A 1029 -11.47 -9.02 -18.42
C GLN A 1029 -12.60 -9.59 -19.28
N ASN A 1030 -13.52 -10.37 -18.69
CA ASN A 1030 -14.66 -10.90 -19.41
C ASN A 1030 -15.75 -9.84 -19.66
N VAL A 1031 -16.01 -8.91 -18.73
CA VAL A 1031 -16.87 -7.73 -18.98
C VAL A 1031 -16.33 -6.89 -20.13
N TRP A 1032 -15.02 -6.70 -20.23
CA TRP A 1032 -14.40 -6.00 -21.35
C TRP A 1032 -14.70 -6.69 -22.69
N LYS A 1033 -14.58 -8.04 -22.76
CA LYS A 1033 -14.96 -8.82 -23.96
C LYS A 1033 -16.46 -8.74 -24.29
N VAL A 1034 -17.34 -8.65 -23.28
CA VAL A 1034 -18.79 -8.42 -23.50
C VAL A 1034 -19.00 -7.04 -24.15
N LEU A 1035 -18.36 -6.00 -23.63
CA LEU A 1035 -18.46 -4.64 -24.18
C LEU A 1035 -17.91 -4.50 -25.60
N GLN A 1036 -16.98 -5.34 -26.04
CA GLN A 1036 -16.56 -5.37 -27.44
C GLN A 1036 -17.68 -5.85 -28.40
N LYS A 1037 -18.67 -6.58 -27.90
CA LYS A 1037 -19.75 -7.19 -28.70
C LYS A 1037 -21.11 -6.48 -28.57
N CYS A 1038 -21.26 -5.47 -27.72
CA CYS A 1038 -22.49 -4.67 -27.59
C CYS A 1038 -22.20 -3.16 -27.65
N HIS A 1039 -23.23 -2.31 -27.59
CA HIS A 1039 -23.06 -0.85 -27.46
C HIS A 1039 -22.83 -0.42 -26.00
N GLY A 1040 -23.21 -1.26 -25.05
CA GLY A 1040 -22.97 -1.05 -23.62
C GLY A 1040 -23.79 -2.00 -22.73
N LEU A 1041 -23.46 -1.99 -21.44
CA LEU A 1041 -24.23 -2.65 -20.38
C LEU A 1041 -24.96 -1.59 -19.56
N SER A 1042 -26.28 -1.65 -19.47
CA SER A 1042 -27.07 -0.85 -18.52
C SER A 1042 -27.19 -1.61 -17.20
N VAL A 1043 -27.00 -0.88 -16.10
CA VAL A 1043 -27.29 -1.30 -14.72
C VAL A 1043 -28.05 -0.16 -14.06
N GLU A 1044 -29.31 -0.37 -13.69
CA GLU A 1044 -30.19 0.65 -13.08
C GLU A 1044 -30.23 1.96 -13.89
N GLY A 1045 -30.32 1.86 -15.22
CA GLY A 1045 -30.32 2.99 -16.16
C GLY A 1045 -28.97 3.67 -16.37
N PHE A 1046 -27.91 3.27 -15.66
CA PHE A 1046 -26.55 3.74 -15.91
C PHE A 1046 -25.85 2.84 -16.92
N ILE A 1047 -25.45 3.43 -18.04
CA ILE A 1047 -24.79 2.71 -19.14
C ILE A 1047 -23.28 2.74 -18.94
N LEU A 1048 -22.67 1.56 -18.95
CA LEU A 1048 -21.25 1.31 -19.19
C LEU A 1048 -21.07 1.16 -20.71
N PRO A 1049 -20.60 2.19 -21.43
CA PRO A 1049 -20.58 2.20 -22.90
C PRO A 1049 -19.44 1.35 -23.46
N SER A 1050 -19.61 0.83 -24.68
CA SER A 1050 -18.53 0.12 -25.38
C SER A 1050 -17.35 1.02 -25.76
N SER A 1051 -17.53 2.36 -25.76
CA SER A 1051 -16.43 3.32 -25.92
C SER A 1051 -15.32 3.11 -24.90
N THR A 1052 -15.64 2.67 -23.67
CA THR A 1052 -14.68 2.34 -22.61
C THR A 1052 -13.59 1.35 -23.10
N THR A 1053 -13.90 0.44 -24.03
CA THR A 1053 -12.93 -0.52 -24.60
C THR A 1053 -11.93 0.13 -25.57
N ARG A 1054 -12.29 1.29 -26.14
CA ARG A 1054 -11.39 2.15 -26.93
C ARG A 1054 -10.45 2.92 -26.02
N GLU A 1055 -10.98 3.39 -24.90
CA GLU A 1055 -10.24 4.15 -23.90
C GLU A 1055 -9.26 3.27 -23.12
N MET A 1056 -9.64 2.04 -22.75
CA MET A 1056 -8.92 1.17 -21.81
C MET A 1056 -8.70 -0.25 -22.32
N THR A 1057 -7.58 -0.87 -21.92
CA THR A 1057 -7.28 -2.29 -22.14
C THR A 1057 -7.90 -3.17 -21.03
N PRO A 1058 -8.05 -4.50 -21.23
CA PRO A 1058 -8.69 -5.37 -20.22
C PRO A 1058 -7.84 -5.61 -18.97
N GLY A 1059 -6.52 -5.37 -19.01
CA GLY A 1059 -5.62 -5.54 -17.87
C GLY A 1059 -5.51 -4.30 -16.95
N GLU A 1060 -6.09 -3.16 -17.35
CA GLU A 1060 -6.02 -1.91 -16.58
C GLU A 1060 -6.88 -1.93 -15.31
N MET A 1061 -6.28 -1.49 -14.21
CA MET A 1061 -7.01 -1.20 -12.97
C MET A 1061 -8.08 -0.11 -13.18
N LYS A 1062 -7.80 0.89 -14.02
CA LYS A 1062 -8.75 1.97 -14.39
C LYS A 1062 -10.06 1.40 -14.94
N PHE A 1063 -10.00 0.34 -15.76
CA PHE A 1063 -11.18 -0.33 -16.29
C PHE A 1063 -11.97 -1.06 -15.19
N ALA A 1064 -11.29 -1.84 -14.34
CA ALA A 1064 -11.94 -2.57 -13.25
C ALA A 1064 -12.67 -1.63 -12.28
N VAL A 1065 -12.02 -0.53 -11.88
CA VAL A 1065 -12.61 0.52 -11.02
C VAL A 1065 -13.82 1.19 -11.69
N HIS A 1066 -13.83 1.36 -13.02
CA HIS A 1066 -14.97 1.93 -13.73
C HIS A 1066 -16.18 0.97 -13.74
N VAL A 1067 -15.96 -0.33 -13.98
CA VAL A 1067 -17.00 -1.37 -13.85
C VAL A 1067 -17.57 -1.40 -12.43
N GLU A 1068 -16.70 -1.39 -11.40
CA GLU A 1068 -17.15 -1.30 -10.01
C GLU A 1068 -17.95 -0.02 -9.74
N SER A 1069 -17.55 1.12 -10.30
CA SER A 1069 -18.27 2.38 -10.11
C SER A 1069 -19.71 2.35 -10.66
N VAL A 1070 -19.99 1.52 -11.67
CA VAL A 1070 -21.35 1.30 -12.17
C VAL A 1070 -22.13 0.38 -11.23
N LEU A 1071 -21.57 -0.77 -10.85
CA LEU A 1071 -22.18 -1.72 -9.91
C LEU A 1071 -22.43 -1.10 -8.52
N ASN A 1072 -21.55 -0.21 -8.08
CA ASN A 1072 -21.62 0.45 -6.77
C ASN A 1072 -22.82 1.40 -6.61
N ARG A 1073 -23.46 1.83 -7.70
CA ARG A 1073 -24.67 2.66 -7.66
C ARG A 1073 -25.88 1.91 -7.10
N VAL A 1074 -25.88 0.58 -7.21
CA VAL A 1074 -26.90 -0.30 -6.63
C VAL A 1074 -26.71 -0.33 -5.11
N PRO A 1075 -27.63 0.23 -4.30
CA PRO A 1075 -27.36 0.38 -2.87
C PRO A 1075 -27.53 -0.93 -2.08
N GLN A 1076 -28.42 -1.84 -2.51
CA GLN A 1076 -28.67 -3.13 -1.86
C GLN A 1076 -27.55 -4.15 -2.22
N PRO A 1077 -26.82 -4.70 -1.22
CA PRO A 1077 -25.81 -5.73 -1.46
C PRO A 1077 -26.32 -6.94 -2.22
N GLU A 1078 -27.48 -7.49 -1.81
CA GLU A 1078 -28.03 -8.71 -2.38
C GLU A 1078 -28.38 -8.56 -3.87
N TYR A 1079 -28.96 -7.40 -4.25
CA TYR A 1079 -29.29 -7.11 -5.65
C TYR A 1079 -28.05 -6.83 -6.51
N ARG A 1080 -27.03 -6.15 -5.94
CA ARG A 1080 -25.73 -5.97 -6.61
C ARG A 1080 -25.06 -7.30 -6.95
N GLN A 1081 -25.14 -8.30 -6.04
CA GLN A 1081 -24.59 -9.62 -6.31
C GLN A 1081 -25.35 -10.37 -7.42
N LEU A 1082 -26.68 -10.24 -7.48
CA LEU A 1082 -27.47 -10.82 -8.57
C LEU A 1082 -27.09 -10.24 -9.94
N LEU A 1083 -26.83 -8.93 -10.02
CA LEU A 1083 -26.31 -8.28 -11.24
C LEU A 1083 -24.95 -8.85 -11.66
N VAL A 1084 -24.03 -9.11 -10.72
CA VAL A 1084 -22.75 -9.78 -10.99
C VAL A 1084 -22.98 -11.20 -11.51
N GLU A 1085 -23.87 -11.97 -10.89
CA GLU A 1085 -24.26 -13.33 -11.34
C GLU A 1085 -24.85 -13.32 -12.77
N ALA A 1086 -25.71 -12.36 -13.12
CA ALA A 1086 -26.27 -12.23 -14.46
C ALA A 1086 -25.23 -11.79 -15.52
N ILE A 1087 -24.33 -10.86 -15.17
CA ILE A 1087 -23.22 -10.45 -16.05
C ILE A 1087 -22.31 -11.65 -16.35
N LEU A 1088 -22.05 -12.51 -15.36
CA LEU A 1088 -21.27 -13.75 -15.58
C LEU A 1088 -21.94 -14.69 -16.60
N VAL A 1089 -23.27 -14.81 -16.60
CA VAL A 1089 -24.00 -15.59 -17.62
C VAL A 1089 -23.79 -14.98 -19.02
N LEU A 1090 -23.82 -13.65 -19.16
CA LEU A 1090 -23.50 -12.98 -20.44
C LEU A 1090 -22.07 -13.29 -20.92
N THR A 1091 -21.09 -13.46 -20.02
CA THR A 1091 -19.72 -13.84 -20.44
C THR A 1091 -19.67 -15.23 -21.09
N MET A 1092 -20.58 -16.15 -20.73
CA MET A 1092 -20.64 -17.48 -21.34
C MET A 1092 -21.13 -17.43 -22.80
N LEU A 1093 -21.96 -16.44 -23.18
CA LEU A 1093 -22.32 -16.21 -24.58
C LEU A 1093 -21.15 -15.67 -25.42
N VAL A 1094 -20.27 -14.86 -24.82
CA VAL A 1094 -19.15 -14.24 -25.54
C VAL A 1094 -18.15 -15.28 -26.04
N ASP A 1095 -17.96 -16.36 -25.27
CA ASP A 1095 -17.19 -17.56 -25.64
C ASP A 1095 -17.81 -18.33 -26.83
N MET A 1096 -19.06 -18.06 -27.24
CA MET A 1096 -19.78 -18.78 -28.31
C MET A 1096 -19.70 -18.11 -29.70
N GLU A 1097 -18.54 -17.57 -30.10
CA GLU A 1097 -18.24 -17.05 -31.46
C GLU A 1097 -19.21 -16.01 -32.07
N VAL A 1098 -20.18 -15.48 -31.32
CA VAL A 1098 -21.12 -14.44 -31.80
C VAL A 1098 -20.33 -13.18 -32.22
N HIS A 1099 -20.53 -12.70 -33.45
CA HIS A 1099 -19.81 -11.53 -33.97
C HIS A 1099 -20.25 -10.21 -33.31
N THR A 1100 -21.55 -10.04 -33.06
CA THR A 1100 -22.10 -8.91 -32.30
C THR A 1100 -23.39 -9.33 -31.61
N ILE A 1101 -23.56 -8.88 -30.36
CA ILE A 1101 -24.79 -9.00 -29.57
C ILE A 1101 -25.71 -7.80 -29.87
N GLY A 1102 -25.16 -6.70 -30.40
CA GLY A 1102 -25.89 -5.47 -30.67
C GLY A 1102 -26.36 -4.76 -29.40
N GLY A 1103 -27.24 -3.75 -29.57
CA GLY A 1103 -28.01 -3.09 -28.51
C GLY A 1103 -27.24 -2.51 -27.31
N ILE A 1104 -27.99 -1.96 -26.34
CA ILE A 1104 -27.53 -1.80 -24.95
C ILE A 1104 -28.20 -2.94 -24.18
N ILE A 1105 -27.40 -3.74 -23.49
CA ILE A 1105 -27.92 -4.88 -22.71
C ILE A 1105 -28.33 -4.36 -21.33
N ALA A 1106 -29.63 -4.34 -21.05
CA ALA A 1106 -30.16 -3.97 -19.73
C ALA A 1106 -30.10 -5.17 -18.79
N VAL A 1107 -29.07 -5.22 -17.93
CA VAL A 1107 -28.84 -6.35 -17.02
C VAL A 1107 -30.00 -6.47 -16.02
N GLU A 1108 -30.54 -5.34 -15.55
CA GLU A 1108 -31.75 -5.29 -14.72
C GLU A 1108 -32.94 -6.02 -15.37
N LYS A 1109 -33.14 -5.90 -16.69
CA LYS A 1109 -34.26 -6.56 -17.38
C LYS A 1109 -34.07 -8.08 -17.47
N ILE A 1110 -32.83 -8.53 -17.69
CA ILE A 1110 -32.49 -9.96 -17.66
C ILE A 1110 -32.80 -10.54 -16.28
N LEU A 1111 -32.50 -9.81 -15.20
CA LEU A 1111 -32.85 -10.21 -13.83
C LEU A 1111 -34.35 -10.30 -13.60
N HIS A 1112 -35.12 -9.30 -14.02
CA HIS A 1112 -36.58 -9.32 -13.90
C HIS A 1112 -37.16 -10.52 -14.66
N THR A 1113 -36.80 -10.73 -15.92
CA THR A 1113 -37.29 -11.88 -16.71
C THR A 1113 -36.86 -13.22 -16.12
N ALA A 1114 -35.63 -13.36 -15.62
CA ALA A 1114 -35.18 -14.58 -14.94
C ALA A 1114 -35.96 -14.85 -13.64
N ASN A 1115 -36.32 -13.79 -12.90
CA ASN A 1115 -37.16 -13.89 -11.71
C ASN A 1115 -38.61 -14.27 -12.04
N ASP A 1116 -39.16 -13.71 -13.12
CA ASP A 1116 -40.53 -14.00 -13.57
C ASP A 1116 -40.64 -15.45 -14.04
N LEU A 1117 -39.67 -15.95 -14.82
CA LEU A 1117 -39.56 -17.37 -15.22
C LEU A 1117 -39.45 -18.31 -14.01
N PHE A 1118 -38.66 -17.95 -12.99
CA PHE A 1118 -38.58 -18.72 -11.74
C PHE A 1118 -39.93 -18.72 -11.00
N TYR A 1119 -40.61 -17.58 -10.95
CA TYR A 1119 -41.92 -17.47 -10.30
C TYR A 1119 -42.98 -18.32 -11.01
N GLU A 1120 -43.02 -18.29 -12.34
CA GLU A 1120 -43.89 -19.13 -13.17
C GLU A 1120 -43.63 -20.63 -12.94
N GLU A 1121 -42.37 -21.06 -12.88
CA GLU A 1121 -42.02 -22.46 -12.56
C GLU A 1121 -42.49 -22.88 -11.16
N GLN A 1122 -42.25 -22.05 -10.13
CA GLN A 1122 -42.69 -22.37 -8.76
C GLN A 1122 -44.22 -22.44 -8.63
N VAL A 1123 -44.94 -21.54 -9.32
CA VAL A 1123 -46.42 -21.55 -9.35
C VAL A 1123 -46.95 -22.77 -10.12
N GLY A 1124 -46.30 -23.17 -11.22
CA GLY A 1124 -46.62 -24.38 -11.97
C GLY A 1124 -46.36 -25.67 -11.20
N ALA A 1125 -45.33 -25.69 -10.35
CA ALA A 1125 -44.89 -26.89 -9.62
C ALA A 1125 -45.68 -27.21 -8.33
N ARG A 1126 -46.43 -26.26 -7.74
CA ARG A 1126 -47.15 -26.47 -6.46
C ARG A 1126 -48.49 -25.72 -6.33
N PRO A 1127 -49.64 -26.37 -6.60
CA PRO A 1127 -50.96 -25.79 -6.38
C PRO A 1127 -51.44 -25.96 -4.92
N HIS A 1128 -50.76 -25.33 -3.95
CA HIS A 1128 -51.21 -25.29 -2.55
C HIS A 1128 -51.25 -23.85 -1.98
N PRO A 1129 -52.44 -23.36 -1.54
CA PRO A 1129 -52.64 -21.94 -1.23
C PRO A 1129 -52.02 -21.45 0.09
N GLY A 1130 -51.28 -22.31 0.81
CA GLY A 1130 -50.71 -22.00 2.13
C GLY A 1130 -49.31 -21.38 2.15
N LEU A 1131 -48.53 -21.47 1.04
CA LEU A 1131 -47.17 -20.90 0.97
C LEU A 1131 -47.06 -19.60 0.17
N LEU A 1132 -48.09 -19.24 -0.61
CA LEU A 1132 -48.10 -18.03 -1.45
C LEU A 1132 -48.08 -16.71 -0.65
N SER A 1133 -48.27 -16.76 0.68
CA SER A 1133 -48.15 -15.61 1.58
C SER A 1133 -46.71 -15.24 1.96
N VAL A 1134 -45.72 -16.05 1.58
CA VAL A 1134 -44.29 -15.85 1.93
C VAL A 1134 -43.46 -15.36 0.73
N PHE A 1135 -43.95 -15.55 -0.49
CA PHE A 1135 -43.29 -15.08 -1.72
C PHE A 1135 -43.86 -13.70 -2.10
N PRO A 1136 -43.03 -12.64 -2.22
CA PRO A 1136 -43.52 -11.35 -2.72
C PRO A 1136 -44.05 -11.51 -4.16
N THR A 1137 -45.29 -11.11 -4.42
CA THR A 1137 -45.81 -10.98 -5.79
C THR A 1137 -44.92 -10.05 -6.59
N ALA A 1138 -44.28 -10.57 -7.65
CA ALA A 1138 -43.44 -9.89 -8.64
C ALA A 1138 -42.55 -8.76 -8.08
N ALA A 1139 -41.24 -8.98 -7.97
CA ALA A 1139 -40.28 -7.99 -7.46
C ALA A 1139 -40.09 -6.78 -8.40
N GLN A 1140 -41.11 -5.91 -8.48
CA GLN A 1140 -41.19 -4.73 -9.33
C GLN A 1140 -40.40 -3.53 -8.79
N ASP A 1141 -39.83 -3.63 -7.59
CA ASP A 1141 -39.22 -2.52 -6.87
C ASP A 1141 -37.90 -2.97 -6.23
N SER A 1142 -36.87 -2.11 -6.20
CA SER A 1142 -35.52 -2.50 -5.71
C SER A 1142 -35.48 -2.96 -4.24
N ARG A 1143 -36.57 -2.77 -3.49
CA ARG A 1143 -36.72 -3.17 -2.08
C ARG A 1143 -37.10 -4.63 -1.87
N THR A 1144 -37.79 -5.28 -2.82
CA THR A 1144 -38.30 -6.66 -2.68
C THR A 1144 -37.29 -7.74 -3.02
N TRP A 1145 -36.16 -7.39 -3.64
CA TRP A 1145 -35.06 -8.32 -3.97
C TRP A 1145 -34.33 -8.94 -2.77
N ARG A 1146 -34.55 -8.42 -1.55
CA ARG A 1146 -33.89 -8.94 -0.33
C ARG A 1146 -34.32 -10.35 0.05
N ASP A 1147 -35.55 -10.75 -0.26
CA ASP A 1147 -36.19 -11.94 0.28
C ASP A 1147 -36.35 -13.09 -0.75
N LEU A 1148 -35.74 -12.96 -1.94
CA LEU A 1148 -35.90 -13.90 -3.05
C LEU A 1148 -35.18 -15.23 -2.82
N PRO A 1149 -35.90 -16.37 -2.69
CA PRO A 1149 -35.33 -17.62 -2.17
C PRO A 1149 -34.58 -18.48 -3.21
N VAL A 1150 -34.02 -17.87 -4.26
CA VAL A 1150 -33.53 -18.61 -5.45
C VAL A 1150 -32.11 -19.13 -5.24
N ALA A 1151 -31.93 -20.45 -5.28
CA ALA A 1151 -30.60 -21.07 -5.22
C ALA A 1151 -29.75 -20.71 -6.45
N PRO A 1152 -28.42 -20.53 -6.33
CA PRO A 1152 -27.57 -20.04 -7.43
C PRO A 1152 -27.66 -20.83 -8.75
N ILE A 1153 -27.81 -22.16 -8.68
CA ILE A 1153 -27.89 -23.02 -9.88
C ILE A 1153 -29.19 -22.78 -10.65
N MET A 1154 -30.35 -22.73 -9.97
CA MET A 1154 -31.64 -22.44 -10.60
C MET A 1154 -31.63 -21.01 -11.17
N PHE A 1155 -31.13 -20.04 -10.39
CA PHE A 1155 -30.99 -18.66 -10.83
C PHE A 1155 -30.14 -18.50 -12.11
N MET A 1156 -29.00 -19.21 -12.21
CA MET A 1156 -28.18 -19.24 -13.42
C MET A 1156 -28.90 -19.91 -14.61
N GLY A 1157 -29.73 -20.92 -14.36
CA GLY A 1157 -30.62 -21.53 -15.37
C GLY A 1157 -31.58 -20.52 -15.98
N HIS A 1158 -32.47 -19.92 -15.17
CA HIS A 1158 -33.43 -18.94 -15.66
C HIS A 1158 -32.77 -17.69 -16.24
N SER A 1159 -31.59 -17.29 -15.73
CA SER A 1159 -30.79 -16.22 -16.33
C SER A 1159 -30.31 -16.58 -17.74
N LYS A 1160 -29.90 -17.83 -17.97
CA LYS A 1160 -29.51 -18.33 -19.29
C LYS A 1160 -30.71 -18.32 -20.25
N ASP A 1161 -31.88 -18.72 -19.78
CA ASP A 1161 -33.09 -18.81 -20.61
C ASP A 1161 -33.67 -17.41 -20.91
N ALA A 1162 -33.65 -16.49 -19.94
CA ALA A 1162 -33.96 -15.07 -20.14
C ALA A 1162 -32.98 -14.40 -21.14
N VAL A 1163 -31.69 -14.69 -21.03
CA VAL A 1163 -30.67 -14.24 -21.99
C VAL A 1163 -30.91 -14.82 -23.40
N SER A 1164 -31.29 -16.10 -23.51
CA SER A 1164 -31.65 -16.71 -24.79
C SER A 1164 -32.87 -16.02 -25.42
N SER A 1165 -33.92 -15.81 -24.65
CA SER A 1165 -35.14 -15.09 -25.07
C SER A 1165 -34.83 -13.66 -25.55
N TRP A 1166 -33.93 -12.96 -24.85
CA TRP A 1166 -33.49 -11.61 -25.23
C TRP A 1166 -32.66 -11.58 -26.53
N CYS A 1167 -31.89 -12.64 -26.82
CA CYS A 1167 -31.11 -12.76 -28.06
C CYS A 1167 -31.94 -13.16 -29.29
N SER A 1168 -33.07 -13.87 -29.13
CA SER A 1168 -33.89 -14.37 -30.25
C SER A 1168 -34.26 -13.31 -31.31
N PRO A 1169 -34.65 -12.06 -30.97
CA PRO A 1169 -34.98 -11.02 -31.96
C PRO A 1169 -33.76 -10.44 -32.70
N LEU A 1170 -32.55 -10.59 -32.14
CA LEU A 1170 -31.30 -10.04 -32.68
C LEU A 1170 -30.59 -11.03 -33.63
N MET A 1171 -30.88 -12.33 -33.51
CA MET A 1171 -30.23 -13.41 -34.27
C MET A 1171 -31.01 -13.92 -35.49
N CYS A 1172 -31.96 -13.15 -36.03
CA CYS A 1172 -32.78 -13.54 -37.20
C CYS A 1172 -32.00 -13.80 -38.50
N HIS A 1173 -30.66 -13.64 -38.52
CA HIS A 1173 -29.79 -14.03 -39.63
C HIS A 1173 -28.91 -15.27 -39.37
N THR A 1174 -28.97 -15.87 -38.18
CA THR A 1174 -28.21 -17.10 -37.82
C THR A 1174 -29.08 -18.12 -37.04
N ALA A 1175 -30.40 -18.07 -37.24
CA ALA A 1175 -31.40 -18.77 -36.43
C ALA A 1175 -31.24 -20.30 -36.34
N GLY A 1176 -30.62 -20.95 -37.34
CA GLY A 1176 -30.54 -22.43 -37.41
C GLY A 1176 -29.48 -23.11 -36.55
N THR A 1177 -28.86 -22.44 -35.57
CA THR A 1177 -27.72 -23.01 -34.80
C THR A 1177 -27.83 -22.95 -33.27
N MET A 1178 -28.83 -22.27 -32.72
CA MET A 1178 -29.03 -22.21 -31.26
C MET A 1178 -30.16 -23.13 -30.75
N GLU A 1179 -31.29 -23.26 -31.45
CA GLU A 1179 -32.39 -24.14 -30.98
C GLU A 1179 -31.92 -25.60 -30.87
N ASP A 1180 -31.20 -26.11 -31.88
CA ASP A 1180 -30.59 -27.46 -31.86
C ASP A 1180 -29.46 -27.63 -30.83
N ALA A 1181 -28.83 -26.53 -30.38
CA ALA A 1181 -27.75 -26.56 -29.40
C ALA A 1181 -28.21 -26.43 -27.94
N TRP A 1182 -29.47 -26.04 -27.71
CA TRP A 1182 -30.03 -25.81 -26.38
C TRP A 1182 -31.29 -26.62 -26.06
N GLY A 1183 -32.00 -27.17 -27.06
CA GLY A 1183 -33.21 -27.99 -26.86
C GLY A 1183 -32.97 -29.42 -26.31
N GLY A 1184 -31.76 -29.72 -25.86
CA GLY A 1184 -31.26 -31.08 -25.62
C GLY A 1184 -31.14 -31.55 -24.16
N SER A 1185 -32.07 -31.21 -23.26
CA SER A 1185 -32.50 -32.09 -22.15
C SER A 1185 -33.66 -31.46 -21.36
N TRP A 1186 -34.75 -32.21 -21.22
CA TRP A 1186 -35.53 -32.26 -19.98
C TRP A 1186 -34.96 -33.35 -19.07
#